data_AF-A0AAD9N5Q9-F1
#
_entry.id   AF-A0AAD9N5Q9-F1
#
_cell.length_a   1.000
_cell.length_b   1.000
_cell.length_c   1.000
_cell.angle_alpha   90.00
_cell.angle_beta   90.00
_cell.angle_gamma   90.00
#
_symmetry.space_group_name_H-M   'P 1'
#
loop_
_entity.id
_entity.type
_entity.pdbx_description
1 polymer ?
#
loop_
_entity_poly.entity_id
_entity_poly.type
_entity_poly.pdbx_seq_one_letter_code
_entity_poly.pdbx_strand_id
1 'polypeptide(L)'
;MVEPRQYGSNGFKGGRGGGQVEFVVTKSFINSGSVNVNGEDSDEAGGSGGSIFITAEAVTGSGTFNAIGGRGGGGGGRISLKVMQTFEASFHGKIDVSGGSGSHAGASGVAYLEKLRLEGQGTSIEFPWDVTIGHLQAVGNHRLTVKSGASVKLKAMYEQMQGPQCSFVVESGATLILPSMRPVHVTATNPLLNISGVVIGDTIVIEDNGRLLVNAGGKLRLTKVELKDGATAEFKPGSKVGIAGDSQFKLDVFVVGVKSRVIFDSDNVTVDAARFEMKWQSSLIMTSRLKNITVTSDDIIIGSDATIDVSGGGRGGSEQTAVGGSYGGQGGGDDGGQVYGSVTQPVDYGRGPSAAHGGGIITLQATRHLTIDGKVTSDGERSDSTGAGSGGSVSIVGHSISGLGLISANGGDGGVNVGGGSGGRVAIELADSFSNFHGVTSAYGGNGKKNGAAGTIYKKYLQDGTPRRDIVVSNKHMVTTSKTVVSVPSDPVRLELRRDALVTFDSATGDITFDDVIGDYSGTVLVTAGQTMRLSTTAGLKSPFALACKVRVEEGANIALPQKVLFTDASAGGPPNLELRGTLLNVREMYVGENARVLIASKANTAVSSSVADPAGTVSFMQLHVLSGGILQVGTDSTVGTSVIATDLIQLHYNGRLSGRNMAIEAPLVKLAYRATVDVDYGGQAEGWGSGQHGSGGSYGGCGGKSANGGVPLERVTGSMYEADTFGAIGGNATTGTGGAGGGILKVTASNKLQLDGTLSARGHSGVIGGGGGSGGSVRVDTAHVDGSGSVSVRGGDGGNAGGGGGGGGRIVLKVTGTNSFTGEMLTQGGHSTTGWVGGSGTVVINSKVHNAPYTSLHIDNGARNVTQIEGTYLKQGDNGDVTLDELHLGDNVYLHVIDSDTKLTAHSLNCVGSAIIHVSDSLIFTADTSLTAVTIPCSFEMQQYGEVRLPPKVTFLGKNNVFAGIYKDGQAIKQNAGAYRFRYALLVSSFTIKDHAKVEFLSDKTLVFDSLELHYRAVVVSLAVERATERPGDHVLEVAVLPTDFTRSPLDSGSGGGNGTNSVGGAGGGFLNITVLKTFNLEGTVHVDGANGTGAFSGGGSGGTVLLTVGRLKGHGRLSCDGGQGKGGGGSGGRLRLWLGDRFEFAGDITAFGGDDGTGDLSHFKAGPGTIYIQHGRRLSQPQTKLWITGNTQRSQQKQTNTVISGTDVTDFEFREVKLTGMYER
;
A
#
# COMPACT_ATOMS: atom_id res chain seq x y z
N MET A 1 -15.87 -82.29 -2.94
CA MET A 1 -15.57 -83.73 -3.17
C MET A 1 -15.23 -83.92 -4.63
N VAL A 2 -13.95 -83.99 -4.98
CA VAL A 2 -13.52 -84.49 -6.30
C VAL A 2 -13.54 -86.02 -6.19
N GLU A 3 -14.20 -86.72 -7.11
CA GLU A 3 -14.23 -88.19 -7.07
C GLU A 3 -12.79 -88.75 -7.14
N PRO A 4 -12.33 -89.55 -6.16
CA PRO A 4 -10.96 -90.03 -6.09
C PRO A 4 -10.80 -91.33 -6.89
N ARG A 5 -11.40 -91.41 -8.08
CA ARG A 5 -11.44 -92.61 -8.92
C ARG A 5 -10.41 -92.61 -10.05
N GLN A 6 -9.31 -91.87 -9.88
CA GLN A 6 -8.29 -91.73 -10.92
C GLN A 6 -7.05 -92.56 -10.58
N TYR A 7 -6.61 -93.38 -11.54
CA TYR A 7 -5.31 -94.05 -11.52
C TYR A 7 -4.19 -93.02 -11.65
N GLY A 8 -3.02 -93.32 -11.08
CA GLY A 8 -1.81 -92.54 -11.37
C GLY A 8 -1.46 -92.68 -12.86
N SER A 9 -1.05 -91.57 -13.50
CA SER A 9 -0.49 -91.62 -14.85
C SER A 9 0.91 -92.23 -14.86
N ASN A 10 1.26 -92.94 -15.93
CA ASN A 10 2.63 -93.39 -16.17
C ASN A 10 3.51 -92.17 -16.54
N GLY A 11 4.79 -92.23 -16.16
CA GLY A 11 5.80 -91.27 -16.61
C GLY A 11 6.12 -91.46 -18.10
N PHE A 12 6.57 -90.39 -18.77
CA PHE A 12 6.76 -90.34 -20.23
C PHE A 12 7.73 -91.42 -20.77
N LYS A 13 8.60 -92.01 -19.92
CA LYS A 13 9.55 -93.07 -20.29
C LYS A 13 10.01 -93.98 -19.12
N GLY A 14 9.14 -94.39 -18.18
CA GLY A 14 9.64 -95.34 -17.16
C GLY A 14 8.69 -95.73 -16.04
N GLY A 15 8.39 -94.83 -15.10
CA GLY A 15 7.65 -95.21 -13.90
C GLY A 15 6.16 -95.49 -14.18
N ARG A 16 5.64 -96.64 -13.74
CA ARG A 16 4.20 -96.92 -13.74
C ARG A 16 3.48 -96.07 -12.69
N GLY A 17 2.31 -95.55 -13.05
CA GLY A 17 1.44 -94.86 -12.11
C GLY A 17 0.86 -95.81 -11.05
N GLY A 18 0.66 -95.31 -9.84
CA GLY A 18 0.07 -96.03 -8.73
C GLY A 18 -1.39 -96.43 -9.00
N GLY A 19 -1.78 -97.59 -8.47
CA GLY A 19 -3.12 -98.15 -8.63
C GLY A 19 -4.20 -97.43 -7.81
N GLN A 20 -5.47 -97.73 -8.08
CA GLN A 20 -6.59 -97.32 -7.24
C GLN A 20 -6.95 -98.46 -6.27
N VAL A 21 -7.12 -98.12 -4.99
CA VAL A 21 -7.62 -99.02 -3.96
C VAL A 21 -8.80 -98.36 -3.25
N GLU A 22 -9.96 -99.00 -3.34
CA GLU A 22 -11.18 -98.60 -2.65
C GLU A 22 -11.58 -99.68 -1.63
N PHE A 23 -11.62 -99.31 -0.35
CA PHE A 23 -12.16 -100.12 0.72
C PHE A 23 -13.52 -99.56 1.15
N VAL A 24 -14.58 -100.33 0.93
CA VAL A 24 -15.91 -100.05 1.48
C VAL A 24 -16.17 -101.07 2.58
N VAL A 25 -15.99 -100.65 3.83
CA VAL A 25 -16.15 -101.48 5.03
C VAL A 25 -17.41 -101.04 5.76
N THR A 26 -18.29 -101.96 6.12
CA THR A 26 -19.58 -101.60 6.73
C THR A 26 -19.49 -101.26 8.22
N LYS A 27 -18.38 -101.58 8.90
CA LYS A 27 -18.16 -101.33 10.33
C LYS A 27 -16.80 -100.67 10.61
N SER A 28 -15.79 -101.43 11.02
CA SER A 28 -14.48 -100.89 11.42
C SER A 28 -13.36 -101.33 10.46
N PHE A 29 -12.56 -100.38 10.00
CA PHE A 29 -11.32 -100.61 9.25
C PHE A 29 -10.12 -100.31 10.16
N ILE A 30 -9.39 -101.36 10.57
CA ILE A 30 -8.22 -101.25 11.44
C ILE A 30 -6.96 -101.37 10.58
N ASN A 31 -6.17 -100.30 10.46
CA ASN A 31 -4.89 -100.33 9.77
C ASN A 31 -3.73 -100.24 10.77
N SER A 32 -3.00 -101.35 10.93
CA SER A 32 -1.75 -101.41 11.71
C SER A 32 -0.52 -101.64 10.81
N GLY A 33 -0.70 -101.66 9.48
CA GLY A 33 0.35 -101.87 8.46
C GLY A 33 0.50 -100.67 7.52
N SER A 34 0.97 -100.88 6.29
CA SER A 34 1.06 -99.82 5.27
C SER A 34 0.17 -100.10 4.08
N VAL A 35 -0.72 -99.17 3.74
CA VAL A 35 -1.49 -99.17 2.48
C VAL A 35 -0.82 -98.19 1.53
N ASN A 36 -0.15 -98.71 0.50
CA ASN A 36 0.67 -97.94 -0.42
C ASN A 36 0.09 -98.01 -1.84
N VAL A 37 -0.22 -96.87 -2.42
CA VAL A 37 -0.55 -96.73 -3.86
C VAL A 37 0.47 -95.85 -4.56
N ASN A 38 1.74 -96.01 -4.19
CA ASN A 38 2.80 -95.17 -4.71
C ASN A 38 3.04 -95.42 -6.21
N GLY A 39 3.45 -94.38 -6.93
CA GLY A 39 3.97 -94.50 -8.29
C GLY A 39 5.40 -95.04 -8.27
N GLU A 40 5.80 -95.69 -9.36
CA GLU A 40 7.10 -96.33 -9.47
C GLU A 40 8.21 -95.30 -9.73
N ASP A 41 9.34 -95.46 -9.03
CA ASP A 41 10.56 -94.66 -9.20
C ASP A 41 11.16 -94.89 -10.61
N SER A 42 11.71 -93.84 -11.23
CA SER A 42 12.54 -93.98 -12.44
C SER A 42 13.59 -92.87 -12.54
N ASP A 43 14.66 -93.10 -13.30
CA ASP A 43 15.76 -92.14 -13.41
C ASP A 43 15.43 -90.92 -14.30
N GLU A 44 14.39 -91.00 -15.15
CA GLU A 44 14.01 -89.92 -16.08
C GLU A 44 12.66 -89.25 -15.76
N ALA A 45 11.58 -90.02 -15.55
CA ALA A 45 10.22 -89.51 -15.32
C ALA A 45 9.37 -90.52 -14.50
N GLY A 46 9.27 -90.30 -13.19
CA GLY A 46 8.56 -91.19 -12.25
C GLY A 46 7.05 -91.26 -12.50
N GLY A 47 6.41 -92.37 -12.12
CA GLY A 47 4.97 -92.57 -12.23
C GLY A 47 4.20 -91.78 -11.17
N SER A 48 2.98 -91.31 -11.48
CA SER A 48 2.17 -90.57 -10.50
C SER A 48 1.60 -91.52 -9.43
N GLY A 49 1.44 -91.07 -8.18
CA GLY A 49 0.76 -91.81 -7.13
C GLY A 49 -0.72 -92.09 -7.48
N GLY A 50 -1.24 -93.21 -6.97
CA GLY A 50 -2.61 -93.68 -7.17
C GLY A 50 -3.61 -93.12 -6.16
N SER A 51 -4.77 -93.77 -6.02
CA SER A 51 -5.86 -93.28 -5.14
C SER A 51 -6.22 -94.31 -4.06
N ILE A 52 -6.25 -93.90 -2.79
CA ILE A 52 -6.79 -94.64 -1.64
C ILE A 52 -8.13 -94.02 -1.26
N PHE A 53 -9.20 -94.81 -1.31
CA PHE A 53 -10.51 -94.41 -0.79
C PHE A 53 -10.97 -95.41 0.27
N ILE A 54 -11.26 -94.95 1.48
CA ILE A 54 -11.76 -95.79 2.56
C ILE A 54 -13.08 -95.22 3.04
N THR A 55 -14.16 -95.99 2.94
CA THR A 55 -15.43 -95.68 3.60
C THR A 55 -15.69 -96.73 4.68
N ALA A 56 -15.83 -96.31 5.94
CA ALA A 56 -16.13 -97.19 7.09
C ALA A 56 -17.04 -96.51 8.13
N GLU A 57 -17.66 -97.23 9.07
CA GLU A 57 -18.29 -96.61 10.25
C GLU A 57 -17.25 -96.17 11.30
N ALA A 58 -16.07 -96.81 11.33
CA ALA A 58 -14.92 -96.42 12.14
C ALA A 58 -13.59 -96.75 11.42
N VAL A 59 -12.58 -95.89 11.53
CA VAL A 59 -11.21 -96.17 11.08
C VAL A 59 -10.27 -96.01 12.26
N THR A 60 -9.51 -97.04 12.61
CA THR A 60 -8.58 -97.05 13.75
C THR A 60 -7.25 -97.71 13.40
N GLY A 61 -6.29 -97.67 14.33
CA GLY A 61 -4.95 -98.26 14.16
C GLY A 61 -3.82 -97.23 14.06
N SER A 62 -2.59 -97.71 13.93
CA SER A 62 -1.34 -96.92 13.93
C SER A 62 -0.55 -97.03 12.62
N GLY A 63 -1.16 -97.63 11.58
CA GLY A 63 -0.55 -97.87 10.28
C GLY A 63 -0.33 -96.60 9.46
N THR A 64 0.06 -96.78 8.20
CA THR A 64 0.34 -95.69 7.26
C THR A 64 -0.51 -95.80 6.00
N PHE A 65 -0.91 -94.65 5.46
CA PHE A 65 -1.52 -94.52 4.14
C PHE A 65 -0.62 -93.66 3.27
N ASN A 66 -0.10 -94.24 2.19
CA ASN A 66 0.88 -93.58 1.32
C ASN A 66 0.37 -93.54 -0.12
N ALA A 67 0.37 -92.35 -0.71
CA ALA A 67 0.04 -92.11 -2.12
C ALA A 67 1.10 -91.21 -2.76
N ILE A 68 2.32 -91.72 -2.81
CA ILE A 68 3.55 -91.00 -3.16
C ILE A 68 3.88 -91.21 -4.65
N GLY A 69 4.18 -90.16 -5.41
CA GLY A 69 4.70 -90.27 -6.79
C GLY A 69 6.14 -90.78 -6.81
N GLY A 70 6.53 -91.44 -7.91
CA GLY A 70 7.87 -92.00 -8.07
C GLY A 70 8.95 -90.93 -8.26
N ARG A 71 10.19 -91.25 -7.88
CA ARG A 71 11.41 -90.46 -8.18
C ARG A 71 11.49 -90.16 -9.68
N GLY A 72 11.82 -88.91 -10.03
CA GLY A 72 11.82 -88.41 -11.42
C GLY A 72 10.64 -87.49 -11.79
N GLY A 73 9.77 -87.08 -10.86
CA GLY A 73 8.77 -86.03 -11.08
C GLY A 73 7.32 -86.47 -11.29
N GLY A 74 6.94 -87.70 -10.92
CA GLY A 74 5.55 -88.17 -10.99
C GLY A 74 4.62 -87.40 -10.04
N GLY A 75 3.39 -87.08 -10.48
CA GLY A 75 2.37 -86.38 -9.67
C GLY A 75 1.98 -87.18 -8.43
N GLY A 76 1.70 -86.58 -7.27
CA GLY A 76 1.30 -87.37 -6.10
C GLY A 76 -0.16 -87.85 -6.19
N GLY A 77 -0.51 -88.84 -5.38
CA GLY A 77 -1.82 -89.51 -5.44
C GLY A 77 -2.93 -88.83 -4.62
N ARG A 78 -4.04 -89.55 -4.40
CA ARG A 78 -5.20 -89.09 -3.63
C ARG A 78 -5.47 -90.01 -2.44
N ILE A 79 -5.66 -89.47 -1.25
CA ILE A 79 -6.11 -90.25 -0.08
C ILE A 79 -7.38 -89.62 0.45
N SER A 80 -8.46 -90.38 0.53
CA SER A 80 -9.73 -89.97 1.14
C SER A 80 -10.23 -91.03 2.11
N LEU A 81 -10.28 -90.68 3.39
CA LEU A 81 -10.92 -91.48 4.45
C LEU A 81 -12.31 -90.89 4.70
N LYS A 82 -13.38 -91.70 4.75
CA LYS A 82 -14.76 -91.29 5.03
C LYS A 82 -15.37 -92.19 6.10
N VAL A 83 -15.48 -91.67 7.31
CA VAL A 83 -16.12 -92.35 8.45
C VAL A 83 -17.60 -91.95 8.54
N MET A 84 -18.53 -92.92 8.55
CA MET A 84 -19.99 -92.71 8.45
C MET A 84 -20.70 -92.46 9.81
N GLN A 85 -20.08 -92.79 10.94
CA GLN A 85 -20.62 -92.49 12.28
C GLN A 85 -19.60 -91.74 13.16
N THR A 86 -20.09 -90.87 14.04
CA THR A 86 -19.31 -89.88 14.81
C THR A 86 -18.78 -90.37 16.16
N PHE A 87 -18.99 -91.62 16.56
CA PHE A 87 -18.44 -92.13 17.82
C PHE A 87 -16.94 -92.47 17.68
N GLU A 88 -16.09 -91.53 18.12
CA GLU A 88 -14.66 -91.69 18.46
C GLU A 88 -13.81 -92.59 17.53
N ALA A 89 -13.88 -92.41 16.21
CA ALA A 89 -12.90 -93.02 15.31
C ALA A 89 -11.52 -92.34 15.50
N SER A 90 -10.57 -93.05 16.13
CA SER A 90 -9.22 -92.58 16.40
C SER A 90 -8.19 -93.36 15.56
N PHE A 91 -7.63 -92.70 14.53
CA PHE A 91 -6.53 -93.25 13.74
C PHE A 91 -5.21 -92.60 14.15
N HIS A 92 -4.48 -93.23 15.07
CA HIS A 92 -3.18 -92.75 15.56
C HIS A 92 -2.03 -93.03 14.57
N GLY A 93 -2.31 -93.16 13.28
CA GLY A 93 -1.32 -93.47 12.25
C GLY A 93 -0.87 -92.25 11.45
N LYS A 94 -0.21 -92.51 10.31
CA LYS A 94 0.40 -91.49 9.45
C LYS A 94 -0.28 -91.46 8.08
N ILE A 95 -0.48 -90.24 7.56
CA ILE A 95 -0.93 -90.02 6.19
C ILE A 95 0.18 -89.26 5.47
N ASP A 96 0.79 -89.90 4.46
CA ASP A 96 1.83 -89.32 3.64
C ASP A 96 1.34 -89.21 2.19
N VAL A 97 1.29 -87.99 1.65
CA VAL A 97 0.96 -87.72 0.24
C VAL A 97 2.04 -86.85 -0.36
N SER A 98 2.65 -87.31 -1.46
CA SER A 98 3.72 -86.56 -2.12
C SER A 98 3.85 -86.82 -3.61
N GLY A 99 4.33 -85.82 -4.38
CA GLY A 99 4.62 -85.91 -5.81
C GLY A 99 4.51 -84.56 -6.53
N GLY A 100 4.58 -84.54 -7.87
CA GLY A 100 4.40 -83.33 -8.70
C GLY A 100 3.02 -82.66 -8.55
N SER A 101 2.73 -81.62 -9.34
CA SER A 101 1.51 -80.79 -9.23
C SER A 101 0.19 -81.60 -9.24
N GLY A 102 -0.68 -81.40 -8.23
CA GLY A 102 -2.09 -81.86 -8.24
C GLY A 102 -2.51 -82.92 -7.20
N SER A 103 -1.71 -83.16 -6.15
CA SER A 103 -2.00 -84.17 -5.12
C SER A 103 -3.08 -83.72 -4.11
N HIS A 104 -3.88 -84.65 -3.59
CA HIS A 104 -4.98 -84.34 -2.67
C HIS A 104 -5.05 -85.33 -1.50
N ALA A 105 -5.11 -84.85 -0.26
CA ALA A 105 -5.43 -85.66 0.91
C ALA A 105 -6.77 -85.19 1.52
N GLY A 106 -7.48 -86.07 2.21
CA GLY A 106 -8.69 -85.73 2.93
C GLY A 106 -9.01 -86.86 3.88
N ALA A 107 -9.47 -86.53 5.08
CA ALA A 107 -10.10 -87.51 5.95
C ALA A 107 -11.62 -87.25 5.99
N SER A 108 -12.35 -87.70 7.01
CA SER A 108 -13.78 -88.02 7.05
C SER A 108 -14.12 -88.52 8.44
N GLY A 109 -14.50 -87.73 9.45
CA GLY A 109 -14.83 -88.25 10.80
C GLY A 109 -13.69 -88.92 11.58
N VAL A 110 -12.43 -88.60 11.30
CA VAL A 110 -11.24 -89.08 12.04
C VAL A 110 -10.82 -88.05 13.10
N ALA A 111 -10.80 -88.43 14.39
CA ALA A 111 -10.58 -87.50 15.49
C ALA A 111 -9.10 -87.17 15.80
N TYR A 112 -8.17 -88.05 15.43
CA TYR A 112 -6.73 -87.89 15.70
C TYR A 112 -5.88 -88.38 14.53
N LEU A 113 -4.75 -87.73 14.25
CA LEU A 113 -3.67 -88.16 13.33
C LEU A 113 -2.33 -87.95 14.06
N GLU A 114 -1.46 -88.97 14.13
CA GLU A 114 -0.15 -88.80 14.78
C GLU A 114 0.77 -87.91 13.95
N LYS A 115 0.84 -88.16 12.64
CA LYS A 115 1.65 -87.39 11.69
C LYS A 115 0.91 -87.20 10.37
N LEU A 116 0.91 -85.97 9.87
CA LEU A 116 0.48 -85.64 8.52
C LEU A 116 1.70 -85.10 7.75
N ARG A 117 2.09 -85.81 6.68
CA ARG A 117 3.21 -85.41 5.82
C ARG A 117 2.70 -85.07 4.41
N LEU A 118 2.94 -83.84 3.99
CA LEU A 118 2.67 -83.34 2.64
C LEU A 118 4.02 -82.96 2.03
N GLU A 119 4.38 -83.54 0.88
CA GLU A 119 5.61 -83.17 0.16
C GLU A 119 5.33 -83.03 -1.34
N GLY A 120 6.27 -82.44 -2.09
CA GLY A 120 6.11 -82.19 -3.52
C GLY A 120 5.57 -80.79 -3.85
N GLN A 121 4.87 -80.61 -4.96
CA GLN A 121 4.37 -79.29 -5.40
C GLN A 121 2.83 -79.27 -5.43
N GLY A 122 2.20 -78.34 -4.71
CA GLY A 122 0.77 -78.03 -4.84
C GLY A 122 -0.21 -79.00 -4.16
N THR A 123 0.24 -79.90 -3.27
CA THR A 123 -0.64 -80.83 -2.53
C THR A 123 -1.68 -80.08 -1.69
N SER A 124 -2.95 -80.44 -1.83
CA SER A 124 -4.05 -79.87 -1.03
C SER A 124 -4.67 -80.88 -0.07
N ILE A 125 -5.14 -80.42 1.10
CA ILE A 125 -5.89 -81.22 2.07
C ILE A 125 -7.12 -80.47 2.59
N GLU A 126 -8.25 -81.16 2.76
CA GLU A 126 -9.49 -80.59 3.29
C GLU A 126 -10.00 -81.35 4.52
N PHE A 127 -10.45 -80.61 5.54
CA PHE A 127 -10.98 -81.11 6.81
C PHE A 127 -12.40 -80.57 7.10
N PRO A 128 -13.46 -81.31 6.72
CA PRO A 128 -14.84 -81.02 7.12
C PRO A 128 -15.33 -81.47 8.51
N TRP A 129 -14.46 -81.88 9.42
CA TRP A 129 -14.82 -82.23 10.81
C TRP A 129 -13.64 -81.97 11.76
N ASP A 130 -13.86 -82.19 13.06
CA ASP A 130 -12.87 -81.96 14.11
C ASP A 130 -11.72 -83.00 14.08
N VAL A 131 -10.47 -82.54 13.99
CA VAL A 131 -9.30 -83.42 14.01
C VAL A 131 -8.13 -82.81 14.78
N THR A 132 -7.42 -83.63 15.54
CA THR A 132 -6.14 -83.26 16.14
C THR A 132 -4.98 -83.90 15.38
N ILE A 133 -4.04 -83.10 14.90
CA ILE A 133 -2.81 -83.53 14.22
C ILE A 133 -1.64 -83.39 15.21
N GLY A 134 -0.96 -84.50 15.49
CA GLY A 134 0.22 -84.55 16.35
C GLY A 134 1.38 -83.74 15.76
N HIS A 135 1.84 -84.14 14.57
CA HIS A 135 2.93 -83.47 13.85
C HIS A 135 2.55 -83.18 12.40
N LEU A 136 2.56 -81.90 12.00
CA LEU A 136 2.42 -81.50 10.61
C LEU A 136 3.80 -81.27 9.97
N GLN A 137 4.10 -81.98 8.90
CA GLN A 137 5.29 -81.80 8.06
C GLN A 137 4.82 -81.45 6.63
N ALA A 138 5.03 -80.20 6.22
CA ALA A 138 4.66 -79.72 4.89
C ALA A 138 5.76 -78.79 4.35
N VAL A 139 6.29 -79.06 3.14
CA VAL A 139 7.40 -78.32 2.51
C VAL A 139 7.00 -77.88 1.10
N GLY A 140 7.12 -76.59 0.75
CA GLY A 140 6.69 -76.04 -0.53
C GLY A 140 5.37 -75.24 -0.49
N ASN A 141 4.54 -75.39 -1.52
CA ASN A 141 3.32 -74.59 -1.76
C ASN A 141 2.03 -75.39 -1.51
N HIS A 142 2.00 -76.19 -0.44
CA HIS A 142 0.84 -77.01 -0.08
C HIS A 142 -0.33 -76.17 0.44
N ARG A 143 -1.55 -76.74 0.49
CA ARG A 143 -2.76 -76.08 0.99
C ARG A 143 -3.54 -76.95 1.98
N LEU A 144 -3.76 -76.49 3.21
CA LEU A 144 -4.63 -77.10 4.21
C LEU A 144 -5.90 -76.27 4.38
N THR A 145 -7.07 -76.86 4.15
CA THR A 145 -8.37 -76.20 4.26
C THR A 145 -9.18 -76.78 5.41
N VAL A 146 -9.56 -75.96 6.39
CA VAL A 146 -10.52 -76.29 7.45
C VAL A 146 -11.90 -75.81 6.99
N LYS A 147 -12.85 -76.73 6.84
CA LYS A 147 -14.18 -76.40 6.32
C LYS A 147 -15.11 -75.88 7.42
N SER A 148 -16.19 -75.22 7.02
CA SER A 148 -17.21 -74.69 7.94
C SER A 148 -17.70 -75.74 8.94
N GLY A 149 -17.72 -75.39 10.24
CA GLY A 149 -18.17 -76.25 11.34
C GLY A 149 -17.12 -77.21 11.90
N ALA A 150 -15.89 -77.20 11.36
CA ALA A 150 -14.80 -78.07 11.78
C ALA A 150 -13.72 -77.35 12.60
N SER A 151 -13.05 -78.09 13.48
CA SER A 151 -11.93 -77.64 14.31
C SER A 151 -10.68 -78.49 14.09
N VAL A 152 -9.60 -77.91 13.55
CA VAL A 152 -8.31 -78.57 13.38
C VAL A 152 -7.33 -78.10 14.45
N LYS A 153 -6.81 -79.01 15.27
CA LYS A 153 -5.79 -78.70 16.29
C LYS A 153 -4.43 -79.28 15.91
N LEU A 154 -3.43 -78.42 15.77
CA LEU A 154 -2.02 -78.79 15.55
C LEU A 154 -1.29 -78.82 16.90
N LYS A 155 -0.72 -79.97 17.28
CA LYS A 155 0.07 -80.09 18.53
C LYS A 155 1.53 -79.66 18.34
N ALA A 156 2.13 -79.96 17.20
CA ALA A 156 3.51 -79.63 16.90
C ALA A 156 3.76 -79.51 15.39
N MET A 157 4.79 -78.74 15.05
CA MET A 157 5.35 -78.63 13.70
C MET A 157 6.69 -79.36 13.66
N TYR A 158 7.07 -79.90 12.50
CA TYR A 158 8.32 -80.67 12.39
C TYR A 158 9.56 -79.79 12.63
N GLU A 159 10.46 -80.26 13.50
CA GLU A 159 11.46 -79.47 14.25
C GLU A 159 12.64 -78.90 13.47
N GLN A 160 12.99 -79.46 12.31
CA GLN A 160 14.18 -79.04 11.54
C GLN A 160 13.89 -77.97 10.48
N MET A 161 12.62 -77.63 10.26
CA MET A 161 12.21 -76.56 9.36
C MET A 161 11.51 -75.50 10.20
N GLN A 162 11.87 -74.22 10.00
CA GLN A 162 11.28 -73.07 10.68
C GLN A 162 9.77 -72.95 10.34
N GLY A 163 8.90 -73.86 10.80
CA GLY A 163 7.45 -73.90 10.50
C GLY A 163 7.04 -74.69 9.23
N PRO A 164 5.73 -74.87 8.99
CA PRO A 164 5.22 -75.52 7.79
C PRO A 164 5.30 -74.55 6.60
N GLN A 165 5.81 -75.01 5.47
CA GLN A 165 5.63 -74.30 4.21
C GLN A 165 4.29 -74.74 3.61
N CYS A 166 3.19 -74.26 4.19
CA CYS A 166 1.84 -74.62 3.74
C CYS A 166 0.89 -73.43 3.91
N SER A 167 -0.02 -73.28 2.95
CA SER A 167 -1.09 -72.30 2.97
C SER A 167 -2.27 -72.84 3.77
N PHE A 168 -2.76 -72.09 4.74
CA PHE A 168 -3.98 -72.47 5.47
C PHE A 168 -5.19 -71.71 4.92
N VAL A 169 -6.33 -72.38 4.80
CA VAL A 169 -7.62 -71.78 4.50
C VAL A 169 -8.59 -72.18 5.59
N VAL A 170 -9.14 -71.21 6.32
CA VAL A 170 -10.06 -71.46 7.43
C VAL A 170 -11.40 -70.86 7.04
N GLU A 171 -12.38 -71.69 6.69
CA GLU A 171 -13.71 -71.24 6.26
C GLU A 171 -14.49 -70.59 7.42
N SER A 172 -15.56 -69.87 7.09
CA SER A 172 -16.46 -69.28 8.09
C SER A 172 -17.01 -70.38 9.02
N GLY A 173 -17.05 -70.13 10.33
CA GLY A 173 -17.46 -71.12 11.33
C GLY A 173 -16.45 -72.23 11.63
N ALA A 174 -15.27 -72.24 10.98
CA ALA A 174 -14.20 -73.19 11.25
C ALA A 174 -13.20 -72.65 12.30
N THR A 175 -12.50 -73.54 13.00
CA THR A 175 -11.44 -73.18 13.95
C THR A 175 -10.11 -73.89 13.61
N LEU A 176 -9.00 -73.17 13.59
CA LEU A 176 -7.64 -73.72 13.51
C LEU A 176 -6.87 -73.36 14.79
N ILE A 177 -6.43 -74.36 15.54
CA ILE A 177 -5.63 -74.18 16.75
C ILE A 177 -4.18 -74.52 16.42
N LEU A 178 -3.31 -73.51 16.45
CA LEU A 178 -1.87 -73.63 16.25
C LEU A 178 -1.17 -74.10 17.54
N PRO A 179 0.06 -74.65 17.44
CA PRO A 179 0.81 -75.10 18.61
C PRO A 179 1.12 -73.95 19.57
N SER A 180 0.88 -74.15 20.87
CA SER A 180 1.30 -73.23 21.92
C SER A 180 2.81 -73.38 22.13
N MET A 181 3.57 -72.28 22.03
CA MET A 181 5.02 -72.11 22.27
C MET A 181 5.99 -72.08 21.07
N ARG A 182 5.54 -72.19 19.81
CA ARG A 182 6.43 -71.97 18.65
C ARG A 182 5.78 -71.09 17.57
N PRO A 183 6.53 -70.15 16.96
CA PRO A 183 6.04 -69.38 15.84
C PRO A 183 5.63 -70.29 14.68
N VAL A 184 4.47 -70.00 14.09
CA VAL A 184 4.07 -70.62 12.82
C VAL A 184 4.49 -69.69 11.69
N HIS A 185 5.49 -70.11 10.94
CA HIS A 185 5.98 -69.40 9.76
C HIS A 185 5.18 -69.81 8.52
N VAL A 186 4.97 -68.87 7.60
CA VAL A 186 4.15 -69.08 6.40
C VAL A 186 4.90 -68.53 5.17
N THR A 187 5.36 -69.38 4.25
CA THR A 187 6.42 -69.07 3.23
C THR A 187 6.03 -69.07 1.74
N ALA A 188 4.78 -69.37 1.36
CA ALA A 188 4.43 -69.64 -0.05
C ALA A 188 3.73 -68.47 -0.79
N THR A 189 3.84 -68.43 -2.12
CA THR A 189 3.20 -67.43 -2.98
C THR A 189 1.82 -67.89 -3.48
N ASN A 190 0.76 -67.39 -2.82
CA ASN A 190 -0.65 -67.27 -3.22
C ASN A 190 -1.52 -68.55 -3.47
N PRO A 191 -2.70 -68.71 -2.80
CA PRO A 191 -3.18 -67.95 -1.65
C PRO A 191 -2.57 -68.50 -0.36
N LEU A 192 -1.83 -67.63 0.32
CA LEU A 192 -1.20 -67.86 1.61
C LEU A 192 -2.10 -67.28 2.71
N LEU A 193 -2.33 -68.08 3.76
CA LEU A 193 -3.19 -67.88 4.92
C LEU A 193 -4.48 -67.04 4.71
N ASN A 194 -5.57 -67.72 4.37
CA ASN A 194 -6.89 -67.13 4.11
C ASN A 194 -7.89 -67.51 5.22
N ILE A 195 -8.32 -66.54 6.03
CA ILE A 195 -9.06 -66.79 7.27
C ILE A 195 -10.43 -66.09 7.22
N SER A 196 -11.49 -66.89 7.11
CA SER A 196 -12.87 -66.48 7.37
C SER A 196 -13.40 -66.97 8.72
N GLY A 197 -12.75 -67.98 9.33
CA GLY A 197 -13.10 -68.53 10.65
C GLY A 197 -12.20 -68.00 11.78
N VAL A 198 -11.88 -68.85 12.76
CA VAL A 198 -11.05 -68.50 13.92
C VAL A 198 -9.71 -69.23 13.87
N VAL A 199 -8.60 -68.52 14.01
CA VAL A 199 -7.28 -69.11 14.28
C VAL A 199 -6.90 -68.79 15.73
N ILE A 200 -6.42 -69.76 16.48
CA ILE A 200 -5.97 -69.61 17.88
C ILE A 200 -4.51 -70.04 17.96
N GLY A 201 -3.65 -69.22 18.55
CA GLY A 201 -2.23 -69.51 18.71
C GLY A 201 -1.50 -68.43 19.51
N ASP A 202 -0.17 -68.46 19.49
CA ASP A 202 0.67 -67.45 20.14
C ASP A 202 1.25 -66.47 19.10
N THR A 203 2.16 -66.97 18.25
CA THR A 203 2.88 -66.15 17.27
C THR A 203 2.65 -66.63 15.85
N ILE A 204 2.43 -65.69 14.91
CA ILE A 204 2.47 -65.95 13.48
C ILE A 204 3.52 -65.09 12.77
N VAL A 205 4.27 -65.71 11.85
CA VAL A 205 5.28 -65.06 11.03
C VAL A 205 4.93 -65.28 9.56
N ILE A 206 4.69 -64.20 8.83
CA ILE A 206 4.54 -64.26 7.37
C ILE A 206 5.92 -64.01 6.78
N GLU A 207 6.49 -65.03 6.15
CA GLU A 207 7.83 -65.00 5.59
C GLU A 207 7.90 -64.16 4.30
N ASP A 208 9.10 -64.03 3.73
CA ASP A 208 9.37 -63.10 2.63
C ASP A 208 8.39 -63.26 1.47
N ASN A 209 7.80 -62.15 1.00
CA ASN A 209 6.76 -62.10 -0.04
C ASN A 209 5.48 -62.91 0.26
N GLY A 210 5.30 -63.39 1.49
CA GLY A 210 4.10 -64.12 1.91
C GLY A 210 2.87 -63.22 1.99
N ARG A 211 1.67 -63.82 1.94
CA ARG A 211 0.39 -63.11 2.09
C ARG A 211 -0.40 -63.62 3.29
N LEU A 212 -1.07 -62.73 3.99
CA LEU A 212 -2.09 -63.01 5.00
C LEU A 212 -3.37 -62.30 4.56
N LEU A 213 -4.50 -63.02 4.49
CA LEU A 213 -5.81 -62.46 4.23
C LEU A 213 -6.76 -62.87 5.35
N VAL A 214 -7.26 -61.90 6.11
CA VAL A 214 -8.35 -62.09 7.07
C VAL A 214 -9.61 -61.52 6.44
N ASN A 215 -10.57 -62.38 6.11
CA ASN A 215 -11.85 -62.01 5.53
C ASN A 215 -12.79 -61.44 6.59
N ALA A 216 -13.92 -60.89 6.14
CA ALA A 216 -14.94 -60.34 7.01
C ALA A 216 -15.40 -61.37 8.06
N GLY A 217 -15.28 -61.00 9.34
CA GLY A 217 -15.60 -61.85 10.49
C GLY A 217 -14.51 -62.85 10.91
N GLY A 218 -13.40 -62.93 10.17
CA GLY A 218 -12.24 -63.74 10.53
C GLY A 218 -11.58 -63.25 11.81
N LYS A 219 -11.13 -64.18 12.66
CA LYS A 219 -10.54 -63.88 13.96
C LYS A 219 -9.17 -64.54 14.11
N LEU A 220 -8.14 -63.77 14.38
CA LEU A 220 -6.80 -64.22 14.75
C LEU A 220 -6.59 -64.02 16.25
N ARG A 221 -6.76 -65.06 17.07
CA ARG A 221 -6.46 -65.01 18.50
C ARG A 221 -5.01 -65.36 18.74
N LEU A 222 -4.15 -64.34 18.65
CA LEU A 222 -2.68 -64.41 18.73
C LEU A 222 -2.16 -63.24 19.59
N THR A 223 -0.94 -63.35 20.11
CA THR A 223 -0.23 -62.28 20.82
C THR A 223 0.77 -61.55 19.92
N LYS A 224 1.33 -62.23 18.90
CA LYS A 224 2.35 -61.63 18.02
C LYS A 224 2.07 -61.88 16.53
N VAL A 225 2.23 -60.82 15.74
CA VAL A 225 2.20 -60.86 14.27
C VAL A 225 3.46 -60.22 13.72
N GLU A 226 4.22 -60.94 12.90
CA GLU A 226 5.44 -60.46 12.27
C GLU A 226 5.39 -60.69 10.76
N LEU A 227 5.56 -59.63 9.98
CA LEU A 227 5.71 -59.70 8.53
C LEU A 227 7.20 -59.56 8.20
N LYS A 228 7.77 -60.53 7.48
CA LYS A 228 9.12 -60.44 6.90
C LYS A 228 9.10 -59.62 5.61
N ASP A 229 10.18 -59.61 4.83
CA ASP A 229 10.41 -58.61 3.80
C ASP A 229 9.53 -58.87 2.56
N GLY A 230 8.88 -57.81 2.06
CA GLY A 230 7.93 -57.90 0.94
C GLY A 230 6.59 -58.59 1.25
N ALA A 231 6.37 -59.02 2.49
CA ALA A 231 5.13 -59.68 2.89
C ALA A 231 3.92 -58.72 2.88
N THR A 232 2.71 -59.24 2.64
CA THR A 232 1.46 -58.46 2.60
C THR A 232 0.41 -59.04 3.54
N ALA A 233 -0.12 -58.24 4.47
CA ALA A 233 -1.27 -58.60 5.28
C ALA A 233 -2.49 -57.76 4.89
N GLU A 234 -3.63 -58.39 4.67
CA GLU A 234 -4.89 -57.73 4.29
C GLU A 234 -5.99 -58.11 5.28
N PHE A 235 -6.63 -57.10 5.86
CA PHE A 235 -7.69 -57.24 6.86
C PHE A 235 -8.99 -56.62 6.32
N LYS A 236 -9.98 -57.47 6.05
CA LYS A 236 -11.31 -57.08 5.57
C LYS A 236 -12.20 -56.51 6.69
N PRO A 237 -13.31 -55.81 6.37
CA PRO A 237 -14.18 -55.23 7.38
C PRO A 237 -14.61 -56.24 8.46
N GLY A 238 -14.44 -55.88 9.74
CA GLY A 238 -14.83 -56.73 10.87
C GLY A 238 -13.84 -57.85 11.23
N SER A 239 -12.66 -57.88 10.61
CA SER A 239 -11.53 -58.71 11.06
C SER A 239 -11.15 -58.35 12.50
N LYS A 240 -10.82 -59.37 13.32
CA LYS A 240 -10.33 -59.17 14.70
C LYS A 240 -9.00 -59.88 14.90
N VAL A 241 -8.03 -59.23 15.52
CA VAL A 241 -6.72 -59.80 15.86
C VAL A 241 -6.42 -59.55 17.33
N GLY A 242 -6.08 -60.58 18.11
CA GLY A 242 -5.74 -60.46 19.53
C GLY A 242 -6.48 -61.40 20.48
N ILE A 243 -6.06 -61.40 21.74
CA ILE A 243 -6.52 -62.33 22.80
C ILE A 243 -7.65 -61.79 23.70
N ALA A 244 -7.96 -60.49 23.68
CA ALA A 244 -8.94 -59.87 24.59
C ALA A 244 -10.20 -59.35 23.86
N GLY A 245 -11.37 -59.47 24.53
CA GLY A 245 -12.71 -59.25 23.99
C GLY A 245 -12.90 -58.02 23.10
N ASP A 246 -13.57 -58.23 21.96
CA ASP A 246 -14.15 -57.28 20.99
C ASP A 246 -13.34 -56.06 20.49
N SER A 247 -12.13 -55.80 20.97
CA SER A 247 -11.18 -54.84 20.37
C SER A 247 -10.63 -55.35 19.02
N GLN A 248 -10.45 -54.46 18.04
CA GLN A 248 -10.15 -54.85 16.65
C GLN A 248 -8.74 -55.45 16.47
N PHE A 249 -7.69 -54.84 17.04
CA PHE A 249 -6.31 -55.35 16.97
C PHE A 249 -5.60 -55.14 18.31
N LYS A 250 -5.38 -56.20 19.11
CA LYS A 250 -4.63 -56.17 20.38
C LYS A 250 -3.51 -57.21 20.40
N LEU A 251 -2.26 -56.76 20.42
CA LEU A 251 -1.06 -57.59 20.29
C LEU A 251 -0.01 -57.20 21.35
N ASP A 252 0.95 -58.08 21.61
CA ASP A 252 2.19 -57.70 22.30
C ASP A 252 3.17 -57.11 21.30
N VAL A 253 3.28 -57.69 20.11
CA VAL A 253 4.24 -57.27 19.08
C VAL A 253 3.60 -57.28 17.70
N PHE A 254 3.69 -56.16 16.98
CA PHE A 254 3.32 -56.04 15.57
C PHE A 254 4.47 -55.42 14.77
N VAL A 255 5.13 -56.24 13.94
CA VAL A 255 6.30 -55.82 13.14
C VAL A 255 6.00 -55.97 11.66
N VAL A 256 6.27 -54.91 10.89
CA VAL A 256 6.14 -54.85 9.44
C VAL A 256 7.54 -54.77 8.82
N GLY A 257 7.94 -55.83 8.11
CA GLY A 257 9.25 -55.98 7.46
C GLY A 257 9.51 -55.00 6.32
N VAL A 258 10.70 -55.09 5.73
CA VAL A 258 11.13 -54.16 4.67
C VAL A 258 10.25 -54.31 3.44
N LYS A 259 9.78 -53.19 2.85
CA LYS A 259 8.86 -53.18 1.68
C LYS A 259 7.54 -53.93 1.90
N SER A 260 7.20 -54.27 3.14
CA SER A 260 6.01 -55.04 3.46
C SER A 260 4.78 -54.14 3.57
N ARG A 261 3.61 -54.71 3.29
CA ARG A 261 2.35 -53.96 3.17
C ARG A 261 1.31 -54.47 4.15
N VAL A 262 0.74 -53.57 4.94
CA VAL A 262 -0.45 -53.85 5.74
C VAL A 262 -1.62 -53.09 5.13
N ILE A 263 -2.69 -53.79 4.78
CA ILE A 263 -3.87 -53.25 4.11
C ILE A 263 -5.08 -53.43 5.02
N PHE A 264 -5.71 -52.33 5.42
CA PHE A 264 -6.97 -52.34 6.15
C PHE A 264 -8.11 -51.86 5.25
N ASP A 265 -9.16 -52.66 5.17
CA ASP A 265 -10.37 -52.36 4.40
C ASP A 265 -11.51 -51.98 5.36
N SER A 266 -11.23 -51.08 6.31
CA SER A 266 -12.19 -50.62 7.33
C SER A 266 -12.04 -49.12 7.54
N ASP A 267 -13.15 -48.40 7.76
CA ASP A 267 -13.11 -46.95 7.94
C ASP A 267 -12.32 -46.53 9.20
N ASN A 268 -12.47 -47.31 10.28
CA ASN A 268 -11.82 -47.07 11.57
C ASN A 268 -10.99 -48.30 11.93
N VAL A 269 -9.71 -48.08 12.26
CA VAL A 269 -8.75 -49.11 12.65
C VAL A 269 -8.08 -48.69 13.94
N THR A 270 -8.13 -49.54 14.96
CA THR A 270 -7.40 -49.35 16.21
C THR A 270 -6.41 -50.48 16.42
N VAL A 271 -5.12 -50.16 16.48
CA VAL A 271 -4.01 -51.06 16.76
C VAL A 271 -3.48 -50.77 18.15
N ASP A 272 -3.67 -51.69 19.08
CA ASP A 272 -3.09 -51.69 20.43
C ASP A 272 -1.99 -52.76 20.46
N ALA A 273 -0.72 -52.35 20.50
CA ALA A 273 0.40 -53.28 20.51
C ALA A 273 1.47 -52.84 21.51
N ALA A 274 2.02 -53.70 22.39
CA ALA A 274 3.10 -53.25 23.29
C ALA A 274 4.33 -52.73 22.50
N ARG A 275 4.65 -53.33 21.33
CA ARG A 275 5.61 -52.80 20.36
C ARG A 275 5.03 -52.76 18.94
N PHE A 276 5.07 -51.59 18.31
CA PHE A 276 4.70 -51.40 16.90
C PHE A 276 5.91 -50.91 16.08
N GLU A 277 6.32 -51.67 15.08
CA GLU A 277 7.49 -51.34 14.26
C GLU A 277 7.21 -51.52 12.77
N MET A 278 7.55 -50.49 11.98
CA MET A 278 7.52 -50.46 10.53
C MET A 278 8.93 -50.24 10.00
N LYS A 279 9.47 -51.20 9.24
CA LYS A 279 10.84 -51.13 8.67
C LYS A 279 10.88 -50.36 7.34
N TRP A 280 12.08 -50.22 6.78
CA TRP A 280 12.35 -49.45 5.57
C TRP A 280 11.36 -49.74 4.43
N GLN A 281 10.79 -48.70 3.81
CA GLN A 281 9.81 -48.79 2.71
C GLN A 281 8.54 -49.61 2.99
N SER A 282 8.24 -49.94 4.24
CA SER A 282 6.98 -50.60 4.58
C SER A 282 5.80 -49.64 4.51
N SER A 283 4.60 -50.13 4.21
CA SER A 283 3.43 -49.27 4.04
C SER A 283 2.22 -49.80 4.80
N LEU A 284 1.56 -48.93 5.56
CA LEU A 284 0.23 -49.15 6.10
C LEU A 284 -0.77 -48.38 5.24
N ILE A 285 -1.68 -49.11 4.62
CA ILE A 285 -2.63 -48.61 3.62
C ILE A 285 -4.05 -48.87 4.11
N MET A 286 -4.90 -47.85 4.07
CA MET A 286 -6.34 -48.01 4.24
C MET A 286 -7.03 -47.87 2.88
N THR A 287 -7.83 -48.87 2.48
CA THR A 287 -8.56 -48.88 1.19
C THR A 287 -9.97 -48.34 1.28
N SER A 288 -10.47 -48.13 2.50
CA SER A 288 -11.76 -47.52 2.76
C SER A 288 -11.79 -46.04 2.35
N ARG A 289 -12.99 -45.51 2.12
CA ARG A 289 -13.19 -44.12 1.73
C ARG A 289 -12.86 -43.17 2.88
N LEU A 290 -13.39 -43.44 4.07
CA LEU A 290 -13.00 -42.72 5.28
C LEU A 290 -11.82 -43.48 5.90
N LYS A 291 -10.78 -42.77 6.31
CA LYS A 291 -9.56 -43.38 6.86
C LYS A 291 -9.26 -42.78 8.22
N ASN A 292 -9.48 -43.56 9.26
CA ASN A 292 -9.14 -43.21 10.64
C ASN A 292 -8.35 -44.35 11.28
N ILE A 293 -7.09 -44.07 11.62
CA ILE A 293 -6.22 -45.02 12.29
C ILE A 293 -5.74 -44.49 13.64
N THR A 294 -5.84 -45.33 14.65
CA THR A 294 -5.24 -45.12 15.97
C THR A 294 -4.24 -46.24 16.25
N VAL A 295 -3.00 -45.88 16.57
CA VAL A 295 -1.96 -46.81 17.01
C VAL A 295 -1.54 -46.45 18.43
N THR A 296 -1.74 -47.36 19.37
CA THR A 296 -1.32 -47.24 20.76
C THR A 296 -0.25 -48.28 21.04
N SER A 297 0.90 -47.86 21.58
CA SER A 297 2.02 -48.74 21.87
C SER A 297 2.93 -48.20 22.97
N ASP A 298 3.82 -49.02 23.53
CA ASP A 298 4.90 -48.49 24.36
C ASP A 298 5.98 -47.86 23.49
N ASP A 299 6.32 -48.54 22.38
CA ASP A 299 7.27 -48.07 21.38
C ASP A 299 6.67 -48.09 19.98
N ILE A 300 6.63 -46.93 19.33
CA ILE A 300 6.24 -46.78 17.93
C ILE A 300 7.48 -46.42 17.12
N ILE A 301 7.86 -47.28 16.19
CA ILE A 301 9.02 -47.07 15.30
C ILE A 301 8.53 -47.08 13.85
N ILE A 302 8.65 -45.94 13.17
CA ILE A 302 8.37 -45.77 11.75
C ILE A 302 9.71 -45.49 11.05
N GLY A 303 10.33 -46.54 10.52
CA GLY A 303 11.63 -46.47 9.86
C GLY A 303 11.63 -45.64 8.58
N SER A 304 12.83 -45.38 8.04
CA SER A 304 13.00 -44.53 6.85
C SER A 304 12.16 -45.00 5.66
N ASP A 305 11.53 -44.08 4.94
CA ASP A 305 10.60 -44.36 3.82
C ASP A 305 9.39 -45.25 4.16
N ALA A 306 9.20 -45.66 5.42
CA ALA A 306 7.96 -46.32 5.83
C ALA A 306 6.80 -45.31 5.79
N THR A 307 5.59 -45.73 5.42
CA THR A 307 4.47 -44.81 5.21
C THR A 307 3.22 -45.23 5.97
N ILE A 308 2.69 -44.32 6.78
CA ILE A 308 1.29 -44.35 7.24
C ILE A 308 0.58 -43.20 6.51
N ASP A 309 -0.28 -43.55 5.55
CA ASP A 309 -0.92 -42.56 4.68
C ASP A 309 -2.45 -42.68 4.71
N VAL A 310 -3.10 -41.64 5.23
CA VAL A 310 -4.56 -41.48 5.23
C VAL A 310 -5.00 -40.29 4.38
N SER A 311 -4.15 -39.82 3.47
CA SER A 311 -4.48 -38.73 2.54
C SER A 311 -5.70 -39.08 1.69
N GLY A 312 -6.54 -38.08 1.42
CA GLY A 312 -7.86 -38.25 0.79
C GLY A 312 -8.87 -39.11 1.56
N GLY A 313 -8.54 -39.48 2.81
CA GLY A 313 -9.39 -40.31 3.67
C GLY A 313 -10.47 -39.57 4.44
N GLY A 314 -10.72 -38.31 4.09
CA GLY A 314 -11.70 -37.44 4.72
C GLY A 314 -13.05 -37.43 4.01
N ARG A 315 -13.88 -36.43 4.34
CA ARG A 315 -15.22 -36.30 3.77
C ARG A 315 -15.18 -35.50 2.45
N GLY A 316 -15.85 -36.00 1.43
CA GLY A 316 -16.25 -35.19 0.27
C GLY A 316 -17.54 -34.41 0.58
N GLY A 317 -17.84 -33.41 -0.24
CA GLY A 317 -19.10 -32.67 -0.19
C GLY A 317 -20.01 -33.03 -1.37
N SER A 318 -21.22 -32.47 -1.36
CA SER A 318 -22.18 -32.61 -2.47
C SER A 318 -22.24 -31.38 -3.37
N GLU A 319 -21.49 -30.31 -3.05
CA GLU A 319 -21.60 -29.02 -3.70
C GLU A 319 -20.44 -28.80 -4.69
N GLN A 320 -20.77 -28.53 -5.95
CA GLN A 320 -19.76 -28.16 -6.97
C GLN A 320 -19.35 -26.70 -6.79
N THR A 321 -18.57 -26.42 -5.75
CA THR A 321 -18.02 -25.08 -5.52
C THR A 321 -16.56 -25.01 -5.96
N ALA A 322 -16.13 -23.82 -6.38
CA ALA A 322 -14.73 -23.52 -6.65
C ALA A 322 -13.94 -23.22 -5.36
N VAL A 323 -14.57 -23.30 -4.19
CA VAL A 323 -13.97 -22.98 -2.89
C VAL A 323 -13.31 -24.23 -2.31
N GLY A 324 -12.05 -24.14 -1.90
CA GLY A 324 -11.36 -25.25 -1.25
C GLY A 324 -11.95 -25.63 0.11
N GLY A 325 -11.61 -26.83 0.60
CA GLY A 325 -11.99 -27.27 1.95
C GLY A 325 -11.45 -26.38 3.07
N SER A 326 -12.18 -26.29 4.19
CA SER A 326 -11.86 -25.38 5.33
C SER A 326 -11.69 -26.11 6.69
N TYR A 327 -10.65 -26.93 6.85
CA TYR A 327 -10.29 -27.53 8.14
C TYR A 327 -9.01 -26.87 8.66
N GLY A 328 -8.98 -26.32 9.88
CA GLY A 328 -7.82 -25.57 10.38
C GLY A 328 -7.69 -24.14 9.86
N GLY A 329 -7.88 -23.93 8.55
CA GLY A 329 -7.98 -22.62 7.93
C GLY A 329 -9.08 -22.56 6.88
N GLN A 330 -9.30 -21.39 6.29
CA GLN A 330 -10.24 -21.22 5.17
C GLN A 330 -9.64 -21.77 3.87
N GLY A 331 -10.43 -22.51 3.09
CA GLY A 331 -10.05 -22.86 1.73
C GLY A 331 -9.93 -21.62 0.83
N GLY A 332 -9.21 -21.76 -0.28
CA GLY A 332 -9.09 -20.71 -1.29
C GLY A 332 -10.44 -20.47 -1.97
N GLY A 333 -10.88 -19.22 -2.09
CA GLY A 333 -12.18 -18.88 -2.69
C GLY A 333 -12.60 -17.42 -2.41
N ASP A 334 -13.73 -16.98 -2.95
CA ASP A 334 -14.27 -15.64 -2.65
C ASP A 334 -14.81 -15.55 -1.21
N ASP A 335 -15.47 -16.60 -0.70
CA ASP A 335 -16.06 -16.67 0.65
C ASP A 335 -15.54 -17.88 1.46
N GLY A 336 -14.22 -18.10 1.52
CA GLY A 336 -13.59 -19.29 2.13
C GLY A 336 -14.39 -19.91 3.30
N GLY A 337 -14.76 -21.20 3.17
CA GLY A 337 -15.80 -21.83 4.00
C GLY A 337 -15.52 -21.81 5.50
N GLN A 338 -16.55 -22.11 6.32
CA GLN A 338 -16.41 -22.13 7.79
C GLN A 338 -15.30 -23.07 8.25
N VAL A 339 -14.43 -22.56 9.13
CA VAL A 339 -13.31 -23.31 9.69
C VAL A 339 -13.76 -24.08 10.93
N TYR A 340 -13.27 -25.30 11.09
CA TYR A 340 -13.58 -26.16 12.24
C TYR A 340 -12.35 -26.95 12.73
N GLY A 341 -12.54 -27.70 13.81
CA GLY A 341 -11.52 -28.55 14.45
C GLY A 341 -10.78 -27.89 15.59
N SER A 342 -10.27 -28.70 16.52
CA SER A 342 -9.47 -28.23 17.66
C SER A 342 -7.98 -28.16 17.33
N VAL A 343 -7.34 -27.05 17.67
CA VAL A 343 -5.87 -26.86 17.55
C VAL A 343 -5.09 -27.85 18.41
N THR A 344 -5.60 -28.17 19.60
CA THR A 344 -4.90 -29.01 20.60
C THR A 344 -5.30 -30.48 20.54
N GLN A 345 -6.51 -30.78 20.06
CA GLN A 345 -7.04 -32.15 19.99
C GLN A 345 -7.71 -32.41 18.63
N PRO A 346 -6.92 -32.54 17.55
CA PRO A 346 -7.45 -32.75 16.21
C PRO A 346 -8.01 -34.18 16.08
N VAL A 347 -9.34 -34.29 15.96
CA VAL A 347 -10.08 -35.57 15.85
C VAL A 347 -11.06 -35.60 14.69
N ASP A 348 -11.10 -34.53 13.88
CA ASP A 348 -12.07 -34.40 12.80
C ASP A 348 -11.42 -34.73 11.45
N TYR A 349 -12.23 -35.27 10.54
CA TYR A 349 -11.83 -35.45 9.15
C TYR A 349 -11.69 -34.10 8.45
N GLY A 350 -10.70 -34.00 7.55
CA GLY A 350 -10.69 -32.96 6.54
C GLY A 350 -11.92 -33.09 5.64
N ARG A 351 -12.35 -31.98 5.07
CA ARG A 351 -13.49 -31.94 4.13
C ARG A 351 -13.09 -31.28 2.81
N GLY A 352 -13.59 -31.80 1.70
CA GLY A 352 -13.56 -31.11 0.42
C GLY A 352 -14.96 -30.75 -0.08
N PRO A 353 -15.09 -29.87 -1.08
CA PRO A 353 -16.37 -29.34 -1.53
C PRO A 353 -17.20 -30.36 -2.31
N SER A 354 -16.55 -31.24 -3.09
CA SER A 354 -17.22 -32.24 -3.93
C SER A 354 -16.49 -33.59 -3.95
N ALA A 355 -16.02 -34.03 -5.12
CA ALA A 355 -15.37 -35.31 -5.37
C ALA A 355 -13.94 -35.39 -4.82
N ALA A 356 -13.28 -34.25 -4.57
CA ALA A 356 -12.02 -34.22 -3.84
C ALA A 356 -12.29 -34.28 -2.35
N HIS A 357 -11.71 -35.26 -1.67
CA HIS A 357 -11.89 -35.48 -0.24
C HIS A 357 -10.78 -34.81 0.55
N GLY A 358 -11.09 -34.43 1.79
CA GLY A 358 -10.05 -33.98 2.71
C GLY A 358 -9.17 -35.11 3.22
N GLY A 359 -8.21 -34.81 4.09
CA GLY A 359 -7.38 -35.80 4.77
C GLY A 359 -8.12 -36.61 5.84
N GLY A 360 -7.62 -37.81 6.13
CA GLY A 360 -8.12 -38.69 7.17
C GLY A 360 -7.71 -38.30 8.61
N ILE A 361 -7.72 -39.27 9.52
CA ILE A 361 -7.31 -39.09 10.91
C ILE A 361 -6.20 -40.09 11.24
N ILE A 362 -5.08 -39.60 11.80
CA ILE A 362 -4.02 -40.42 12.38
C ILE A 362 -3.88 -40.05 13.85
N THR A 363 -3.96 -41.04 14.74
CA THR A 363 -3.60 -40.89 16.16
C THR A 363 -2.48 -41.88 16.51
N LEU A 364 -1.35 -41.38 16.99
CA LEU A 364 -0.23 -42.19 17.48
C LEU A 364 -0.04 -41.92 18.98
N GLN A 365 -0.09 -42.96 19.80
CA GLN A 365 0.06 -42.87 21.25
C GLN A 365 1.19 -43.81 21.69
N ALA A 366 2.36 -43.24 22.03
CA ALA A 366 3.53 -43.99 22.47
C ALA A 366 3.81 -43.73 23.97
N THR A 367 3.68 -44.71 24.85
CA THR A 367 3.90 -44.47 26.30
C THR A 367 5.36 -44.18 26.65
N ARG A 368 6.33 -44.60 25.81
CA ARG A 368 7.77 -44.49 26.07
C ARG A 368 8.58 -43.79 24.95
N HIS A 369 8.73 -44.40 23.78
CA HIS A 369 9.51 -43.79 22.68
C HIS A 369 8.75 -43.81 21.34
N LEU A 370 8.83 -42.69 20.65
CA LEU A 370 8.32 -42.53 19.28
C LEU A 370 9.50 -42.20 18.35
N THR A 371 9.77 -43.04 17.36
CA THR A 371 10.76 -42.79 16.30
C THR A 371 10.04 -42.65 14.96
N ILE A 372 10.16 -41.50 14.31
CA ILE A 372 9.56 -41.22 13.00
C ILE A 372 10.65 -40.78 12.02
N ASP A 373 11.16 -41.73 11.26
CA ASP A 373 12.06 -41.50 10.11
C ASP A 373 11.31 -41.61 8.77
N GLY A 374 10.14 -42.26 8.76
CA GLY A 374 9.25 -42.37 7.61
C GLY A 374 8.27 -41.21 7.45
N LYS A 375 7.13 -41.48 6.82
CA LYS A 375 6.07 -40.51 6.52
C LYS A 375 4.78 -40.85 7.25
N VAL A 376 4.20 -39.84 7.89
CA VAL A 376 2.89 -39.85 8.53
C VAL A 376 2.06 -38.73 7.90
N THR A 377 1.16 -39.08 6.98
CA THR A 377 0.51 -38.11 6.08
C THR A 377 -1.02 -38.21 6.12
N SER A 378 -1.66 -37.05 6.26
CA SER A 378 -3.11 -36.88 6.21
C SER A 378 -3.46 -35.68 5.32
N ASP A 379 -2.97 -35.69 4.08
CA ASP A 379 -3.11 -34.57 3.15
C ASP A 379 -4.46 -34.60 2.41
N GLY A 380 -4.94 -33.43 1.98
CA GLY A 380 -6.15 -33.29 1.17
C GLY A 380 -5.92 -33.63 -0.31
N GLU A 381 -6.98 -34.05 -1.00
CA GLU A 381 -6.89 -34.39 -2.43
C GLU A 381 -6.82 -33.15 -3.33
N ARG A 382 -6.01 -33.26 -4.39
CA ARG A 382 -5.97 -32.31 -5.51
C ARG A 382 -7.28 -32.33 -6.28
N SER A 383 -7.73 -31.18 -6.78
CA SER A 383 -8.86 -31.07 -7.72
C SER A 383 -8.60 -30.05 -8.82
N ASP A 384 -8.85 -30.40 -10.08
CA ASP A 384 -8.69 -29.49 -11.22
C ASP A 384 -10.02 -28.85 -11.68
N SER A 385 -11.17 -29.41 -11.26
CA SER A 385 -12.51 -29.00 -11.71
C SER A 385 -13.38 -28.39 -10.60
N THR A 386 -13.09 -28.71 -9.33
CA THR A 386 -13.76 -28.16 -8.14
C THR A 386 -12.71 -27.70 -7.13
N GLY A 387 -13.12 -27.05 -6.04
CA GLY A 387 -12.16 -26.75 -4.96
C GLY A 387 -11.50 -28.01 -4.40
N ALA A 388 -10.25 -27.90 -3.98
CA ALA A 388 -9.47 -29.03 -3.48
C ALA A 388 -9.79 -29.38 -2.01
N GLY A 389 -9.44 -30.60 -1.60
CA GLY A 389 -9.68 -31.10 -0.24
C GLY A 389 -8.79 -30.43 0.81
N SER A 390 -9.31 -30.19 2.01
CA SER A 390 -8.48 -29.74 3.14
C SER A 390 -7.62 -30.86 3.72
N GLY A 391 -6.51 -30.52 4.39
CA GLY A 391 -5.76 -31.49 5.19
C GLY A 391 -6.61 -32.10 6.31
N GLY A 392 -6.18 -33.23 6.87
CA GLY A 392 -6.88 -33.94 7.94
C GLY A 392 -6.29 -33.68 9.33
N SER A 393 -6.49 -34.66 10.22
CA SER A 393 -6.01 -34.61 11.61
C SER A 393 -4.82 -35.54 11.82
N VAL A 394 -3.77 -35.05 12.46
CA VAL A 394 -2.67 -35.87 12.98
C VAL A 394 -2.45 -35.53 14.45
N SER A 395 -2.68 -36.50 15.33
CA SER A 395 -2.47 -36.38 16.78
C SER A 395 -1.38 -37.35 17.22
N ILE A 396 -0.35 -36.83 17.89
CA ILE A 396 0.79 -37.59 18.39
C ILE A 396 0.91 -37.31 19.88
N VAL A 397 0.83 -38.35 20.70
CA VAL A 397 1.02 -38.27 22.15
C VAL A 397 2.12 -39.24 22.53
N GLY A 398 3.13 -38.78 23.28
CA GLY A 398 4.07 -39.71 23.88
C GLY A 398 5.01 -39.10 24.91
N HIS A 399 5.98 -39.88 25.37
CA HIS A 399 6.98 -39.36 26.30
C HIS A 399 8.09 -38.59 25.58
N SER A 400 8.74 -39.21 24.58
CA SER A 400 9.80 -38.60 23.76
C SER A 400 9.62 -38.91 22.27
N ILE A 401 10.10 -38.02 21.40
CA ILE A 401 10.09 -38.20 19.95
C ILE A 401 11.50 -38.02 19.36
N SER A 402 11.85 -38.84 18.36
CA SER A 402 13.07 -38.71 17.58
C SER A 402 12.85 -39.05 16.10
N GLY A 403 13.80 -38.64 15.25
CA GLY A 403 13.82 -39.00 13.83
C GLY A 403 13.85 -37.82 12.86
N LEU A 404 13.93 -38.16 11.57
CA LEU A 404 14.07 -37.21 10.44
C LEU A 404 12.87 -37.20 9.49
N GLY A 405 11.79 -37.89 9.85
CA GLY A 405 10.65 -38.15 8.99
C GLY A 405 9.74 -36.94 8.72
N LEU A 406 8.68 -37.18 7.96
CA LEU A 406 7.66 -36.19 7.60
C LEU A 406 6.36 -36.45 8.36
N ILE A 407 5.84 -35.41 9.01
CA ILE A 407 4.49 -35.37 9.57
C ILE A 407 3.71 -34.29 8.81
N SER A 408 2.64 -34.67 8.10
CA SER A 408 1.94 -33.76 7.20
C SER A 408 0.42 -33.85 7.31
N ALA A 409 -0.22 -32.68 7.25
CA ALA A 409 -1.66 -32.50 7.03
C ALA A 409 -1.89 -31.31 6.08
N ASN A 410 -1.29 -31.32 4.91
CA ASN A 410 -1.37 -30.24 3.93
C ASN A 410 -2.73 -30.25 3.18
N GLY A 411 -3.16 -29.08 2.73
CA GLY A 411 -4.29 -28.95 1.82
C GLY A 411 -3.95 -29.43 0.41
N GLY A 412 -4.94 -29.95 -0.30
CA GLY A 412 -4.80 -30.33 -1.71
C GLY A 412 -4.73 -29.12 -2.62
N ASP A 413 -4.01 -29.24 -3.72
CA ASP A 413 -3.91 -28.17 -4.72
C ASP A 413 -5.17 -28.08 -5.61
N GLY A 414 -5.59 -26.87 -5.92
CA GLY A 414 -6.59 -26.54 -6.92
C GLY A 414 -5.97 -26.32 -8.31
N GLY A 415 -6.75 -26.58 -9.37
CA GLY A 415 -6.46 -26.15 -10.72
C GLY A 415 -6.52 -24.61 -10.91
N VAL A 416 -6.29 -24.14 -12.14
CA VAL A 416 -6.14 -22.70 -12.47
C VAL A 416 -7.37 -21.83 -12.19
N ASN A 417 -8.56 -22.43 -12.07
CA ASN A 417 -9.84 -21.71 -11.90
C ASN A 417 -10.52 -21.99 -10.55
N VAL A 418 -9.91 -22.80 -9.70
CA VAL A 418 -10.48 -23.27 -8.43
C VAL A 418 -9.51 -23.00 -7.28
N GLY A 419 -10.02 -22.92 -6.07
CA GLY A 419 -9.21 -22.64 -4.89
C GLY A 419 -8.56 -23.89 -4.31
N GLY A 420 -7.35 -23.71 -3.76
CA GLY A 420 -6.66 -24.76 -3.01
C GLY A 420 -7.32 -25.04 -1.66
N GLY A 421 -7.21 -26.27 -1.17
CA GLY A 421 -7.71 -26.64 0.14
C GLY A 421 -6.88 -26.02 1.26
N SER A 422 -7.47 -25.81 2.43
CA SER A 422 -6.71 -25.39 3.61
C SER A 422 -5.82 -26.51 4.17
N GLY A 423 -4.74 -26.15 4.87
CA GLY A 423 -3.97 -27.09 5.67
C GLY A 423 -4.74 -27.53 6.91
N GLY A 424 -4.60 -28.79 7.31
CA GLY A 424 -5.30 -29.41 8.43
C GLY A 424 -4.68 -29.12 9.81
N ARG A 425 -4.83 -30.07 10.75
CA ARG A 425 -4.38 -29.86 12.14
C ARG A 425 -3.43 -30.96 12.58
N VAL A 426 -2.28 -30.56 13.08
CA VAL A 426 -1.27 -31.44 13.67
C VAL A 426 -1.10 -31.07 15.14
N ALA A 427 -1.20 -32.02 16.06
CA ALA A 427 -0.91 -31.82 17.47
C ALA A 427 0.13 -32.84 17.93
N ILE A 428 1.19 -32.37 18.59
CA ILE A 428 2.25 -33.20 19.14
C ILE A 428 2.39 -32.86 20.63
N GLU A 429 2.01 -33.79 21.50
CA GLU A 429 2.13 -33.67 22.96
C GLU A 429 3.17 -34.64 23.50
N LEU A 430 4.24 -34.10 24.08
CA LEU A 430 5.33 -34.84 24.67
C LEU A 430 5.42 -34.57 26.17
N ALA A 431 5.70 -35.62 26.95
CA ALA A 431 6.02 -35.48 28.37
C ALA A 431 7.46 -35.00 28.62
N ASP A 432 8.36 -35.13 27.64
CA ASP A 432 9.76 -34.70 27.67
C ASP A 432 10.05 -33.67 26.54
N SER A 433 11.28 -33.65 26.03
CA SER A 433 11.77 -32.67 25.04
C SER A 433 11.43 -33.02 23.59
N PHE A 434 11.28 -31.97 22.77
CA PHE A 434 11.19 -32.05 21.31
C PHE A 434 12.58 -32.08 20.63
N SER A 435 13.68 -31.98 21.39
CA SER A 435 15.04 -31.73 20.88
C SER A 435 15.60 -32.80 19.93
N ASN A 436 15.15 -34.05 20.01
CA ASN A 436 15.68 -35.17 19.23
C ASN A 436 14.94 -35.39 17.89
N PHE A 437 13.90 -34.61 17.58
CA PHE A 437 13.20 -34.67 16.31
C PHE A 437 13.62 -33.51 15.40
N HIS A 438 14.26 -33.86 14.29
CA HIS A 438 14.72 -32.91 13.27
C HIS A 438 14.01 -33.10 11.92
N GLY A 439 12.90 -33.85 11.92
CA GLY A 439 12.04 -34.02 10.76
C GLY A 439 11.21 -32.80 10.41
N VAL A 440 10.40 -32.92 9.37
CA VAL A 440 9.54 -31.84 8.85
C VAL A 440 8.11 -32.02 9.35
N THR A 441 7.55 -30.97 9.94
CA THR A 441 6.11 -30.89 10.27
C THR A 441 5.45 -29.85 9.35
N SER A 442 4.42 -30.23 8.59
CA SER A 442 3.73 -29.32 7.66
C SER A 442 2.21 -29.42 7.74
N ALA A 443 1.55 -28.26 7.66
CA ALA A 443 0.12 -28.11 7.49
C ALA A 443 -0.15 -26.91 6.57
N TYR A 444 0.44 -26.92 5.37
CA TYR A 444 0.35 -25.83 4.41
C TYR A 444 -1.02 -25.82 3.72
N GLY A 445 -1.48 -24.65 3.26
CA GLY A 445 -2.58 -24.59 2.30
C GLY A 445 -2.18 -25.18 0.95
N GLY A 446 -3.16 -25.48 0.11
CA GLY A 446 -2.96 -25.85 -1.29
C GLY A 446 -2.90 -24.62 -2.19
N ASN A 447 -2.16 -24.74 -3.30
CA ASN A 447 -2.11 -23.73 -4.35
C ASN A 447 -3.43 -23.72 -5.15
N GLY A 448 -3.82 -22.60 -5.75
CA GLY A 448 -4.98 -22.52 -6.64
C GLY A 448 -5.17 -21.12 -7.22
N LYS A 449 -6.30 -20.85 -7.89
CA LYS A 449 -6.68 -19.48 -8.30
C LYS A 449 -6.61 -18.52 -7.11
N LYS A 450 -7.03 -19.01 -5.95
CA LYS A 450 -6.72 -18.47 -4.63
C LYS A 450 -6.14 -19.59 -3.78
N ASN A 451 -5.03 -19.30 -3.10
CA ASN A 451 -4.36 -20.26 -2.23
C ASN A 451 -5.19 -20.51 -0.97
N GLY A 452 -5.21 -21.76 -0.50
CA GLY A 452 -5.77 -22.07 0.81
C GLY A 452 -4.97 -21.45 1.95
N ALA A 453 -5.63 -21.22 3.09
CA ALA A 453 -4.94 -20.87 4.32
C ALA A 453 -4.14 -22.07 4.85
N ALA A 454 -3.07 -21.78 5.59
CA ALA A 454 -2.39 -22.81 6.36
C ALA A 454 -3.29 -23.39 7.45
N GLY A 455 -2.95 -24.58 7.88
CA GLY A 455 -3.44 -25.22 9.08
C GLY A 455 -2.65 -24.83 10.32
N THR A 456 -2.79 -25.62 11.38
CA THR A 456 -2.13 -25.36 12.66
C THR A 456 -1.29 -26.55 13.09
N ILE A 457 -0.08 -26.30 13.59
CA ILE A 457 0.77 -27.30 14.24
C ILE A 457 0.93 -26.90 15.71
N TYR A 458 0.33 -27.66 16.61
CA TYR A 458 0.46 -27.49 18.06
C TYR A 458 1.57 -28.39 18.61
N LYS A 459 2.46 -27.83 19.42
CA LYS A 459 3.52 -28.57 20.11
C LYS A 459 3.43 -28.29 21.60
N LYS A 460 3.42 -29.33 22.41
CA LYS A 460 3.52 -29.26 23.87
C LYS A 460 4.64 -30.18 24.33
N TYR A 461 5.61 -29.64 25.06
CA TYR A 461 6.83 -30.35 25.46
C TYR A 461 7.47 -29.68 26.68
N LEU A 462 8.49 -30.32 27.27
CA LEU A 462 9.35 -29.71 28.30
C LEU A 462 10.59 -29.09 27.64
N GLN A 463 10.86 -27.82 27.95
CA GLN A 463 12.11 -27.13 27.63
C GLN A 463 12.80 -26.78 28.95
N ASP A 464 13.96 -27.38 29.21
CA ASP A 464 14.73 -27.19 30.45
C ASP A 464 13.87 -27.37 31.73
N GLY A 465 13.00 -28.39 31.72
CA GLY A 465 12.07 -28.69 32.82
C GLY A 465 10.83 -27.79 32.90
N THR A 466 10.70 -26.78 32.03
CA THR A 466 9.53 -25.89 31.99
C THR A 466 8.58 -26.29 30.86
N PRO A 467 7.27 -26.45 31.10
CA PRO A 467 6.29 -26.69 30.05
C PRO A 467 6.28 -25.57 29.01
N ARG A 468 6.46 -25.92 27.74
CA ARG A 468 6.34 -25.03 26.59
C ARG A 468 5.21 -25.47 25.68
N ARG A 469 4.56 -24.48 25.08
CA ARG A 469 3.46 -24.67 24.15
C ARG A 469 3.63 -23.72 22.97
N ASP A 470 3.71 -24.27 21.78
CA ASP A 470 3.90 -23.52 20.55
C ASP A 470 2.73 -23.81 19.59
N ILE A 471 2.17 -22.77 18.99
CA ILE A 471 1.30 -22.88 17.83
C ILE A 471 2.09 -22.35 16.63
N VAL A 472 2.39 -23.23 15.68
CA VAL A 472 3.12 -22.89 14.46
C VAL A 472 2.15 -22.82 13.29
N VAL A 473 2.18 -21.70 12.58
CA VAL A 473 1.44 -21.49 11.32
C VAL A 473 2.41 -21.02 10.26
N SER A 474 2.49 -21.76 9.15
CA SER A 474 3.37 -21.45 8.03
C SER A 474 2.62 -21.73 6.73
N ASN A 475 2.65 -20.82 5.76
CA ASN A 475 1.93 -21.01 4.48
C ASN A 475 2.85 -21.12 3.26
N LYS A 476 4.11 -21.56 3.42
CA LYS A 476 5.01 -21.89 2.30
C LYS A 476 5.17 -20.74 1.26
N HIS A 477 5.13 -19.49 1.71
CA HIS A 477 5.18 -18.27 0.88
C HIS A 477 4.00 -18.12 -0.08
N MET A 478 2.92 -18.86 0.16
CA MET A 478 1.68 -18.71 -0.58
C MET A 478 0.87 -17.58 0.05
N VAL A 479 0.98 -16.40 -0.57
CA VAL A 479 0.15 -15.25 -0.21
C VAL A 479 -1.32 -15.61 -0.44
N THR A 480 -2.14 -15.41 0.58
CA THR A 480 -3.58 -15.71 0.55
C THR A 480 -4.38 -14.65 1.29
N THR A 481 -5.64 -14.49 0.89
CA THR A 481 -6.65 -13.72 1.65
C THR A 481 -7.44 -14.61 2.61
N SER A 482 -7.31 -15.94 2.50
CA SER A 482 -7.95 -16.92 3.37
C SER A 482 -7.25 -16.96 4.73
N LYS A 483 -8.03 -17.09 5.81
CA LYS A 483 -7.56 -16.97 7.19
C LYS A 483 -7.39 -18.33 7.85
N THR A 484 -6.29 -18.56 8.55
CA THR A 484 -6.12 -19.66 9.51
C THR A 484 -6.80 -19.28 10.82
N VAL A 485 -7.68 -20.13 11.35
CA VAL A 485 -8.40 -19.84 12.61
C VAL A 485 -7.74 -20.59 13.76
N VAL A 486 -7.21 -19.82 14.71
CA VAL A 486 -6.52 -20.33 15.89
C VAL A 486 -7.40 -20.16 17.13
N SER A 487 -7.78 -21.28 17.74
CA SER A 487 -8.37 -21.32 19.07
C SER A 487 -7.24 -21.35 20.10
N VAL A 488 -7.09 -20.29 20.89
CA VAL A 488 -5.98 -20.14 21.85
C VAL A 488 -6.33 -20.87 23.16
N PRO A 489 -5.46 -21.77 23.67
CA PRO A 489 -5.67 -22.43 24.96
C PRO A 489 -5.69 -21.44 26.12
N SER A 490 -6.28 -21.84 27.25
CA SER A 490 -6.26 -21.02 28.48
C SER A 490 -4.86 -20.83 29.07
N ASP A 491 -3.96 -21.77 28.77
CA ASP A 491 -2.60 -21.75 29.27
C ASP A 491 -1.69 -20.91 28.36
N PRO A 492 -0.59 -20.36 28.92
CA PRO A 492 0.37 -19.55 28.17
C PRO A 492 0.91 -20.26 26.92
N VAL A 493 0.83 -19.60 25.76
CA VAL A 493 1.22 -20.15 24.46
C VAL A 493 2.07 -19.16 23.67
N ARG A 494 3.08 -19.65 22.95
CA ARG A 494 3.85 -18.88 21.97
C ARG A 494 3.28 -19.12 20.57
N LEU A 495 3.16 -18.05 19.80
CA LEU A 495 2.73 -18.12 18.39
C LEU A 495 3.93 -17.97 17.46
N GLU A 496 4.10 -18.90 16.54
CA GLU A 496 5.13 -18.86 15.50
C GLU A 496 4.48 -18.68 14.12
N LEU A 497 4.77 -17.56 13.45
CA LEU A 497 4.21 -17.21 12.14
C LEU A 497 5.31 -17.12 11.11
N ARG A 498 5.20 -17.92 10.05
CA ARG A 498 6.22 -17.97 9.00
C ARG A 498 5.62 -18.02 7.59
N ARG A 499 6.44 -17.69 6.60
CA ARG A 499 6.18 -17.88 5.16
C ARG A 499 4.76 -17.50 4.72
N ASP A 500 4.37 -16.24 4.97
CA ASP A 500 3.12 -15.60 4.54
C ASP A 500 1.82 -16.18 5.12
N ALA A 501 1.90 -16.75 6.33
CA ALA A 501 0.71 -17.16 7.09
C ALA A 501 -0.19 -15.97 7.46
N LEU A 502 -1.51 -16.12 7.31
CA LEU A 502 -2.51 -15.14 7.76
C LEU A 502 -3.39 -15.78 8.85
N VAL A 503 -3.29 -15.30 10.09
CA VAL A 503 -3.98 -15.87 11.26
C VAL A 503 -5.06 -14.93 11.78
N THR A 504 -6.20 -15.50 12.16
CA THR A 504 -7.28 -14.88 12.95
C THR A 504 -7.68 -15.82 14.09
N PHE A 505 -8.48 -15.36 15.03
CA PHE A 505 -8.88 -16.15 16.20
C PHE A 505 -10.35 -16.60 16.14
N ASP A 506 -10.65 -17.73 16.79
CA ASP A 506 -11.94 -18.44 16.75
C ASP A 506 -13.10 -17.66 17.38
N SER A 507 -12.82 -16.83 18.39
CA SER A 507 -13.88 -16.07 19.06
C SER A 507 -14.17 -14.77 18.33
N ALA A 508 -15.45 -14.50 18.00
CA ALA A 508 -15.83 -13.19 17.47
C ALA A 508 -15.64 -12.06 18.49
N THR A 509 -15.54 -12.38 19.78
CA THR A 509 -15.27 -11.46 20.89
C THR A 509 -14.37 -12.13 21.93
N GLY A 510 -13.50 -11.38 22.62
CA GLY A 510 -12.74 -11.90 23.76
C GLY A 510 -11.26 -11.53 23.83
N ASP A 511 -10.65 -11.85 24.97
CA ASP A 511 -9.25 -11.62 25.26
C ASP A 511 -8.40 -12.83 24.86
N ILE A 512 -7.37 -12.58 24.04
CA ILE A 512 -6.47 -13.59 23.51
C ILE A 512 -5.07 -13.24 23.98
N THR A 513 -4.42 -14.14 24.72
CA THR A 513 -3.11 -13.86 25.31
C THR A 513 -2.05 -14.81 24.77
N PHE A 514 -0.94 -14.24 24.34
CA PHE A 514 0.27 -14.96 23.94
C PHE A 514 1.43 -14.55 24.84
N ASP A 515 2.30 -15.50 25.18
CA ASP A 515 3.54 -15.20 25.90
C ASP A 515 4.56 -14.51 25.01
N ASP A 516 4.59 -14.92 23.74
CA ASP A 516 5.58 -14.46 22.78
C ASP A 516 5.05 -14.70 21.36
N VAL A 517 5.53 -13.90 20.42
CA VAL A 517 5.24 -14.05 18.98
C VAL A 517 6.57 -14.02 18.23
N ILE A 518 6.91 -15.15 17.62
CA ILE A 518 8.12 -15.33 16.82
C ILE A 518 7.76 -15.56 15.35
N GLY A 519 8.71 -15.31 14.46
CA GLY A 519 8.44 -15.44 13.03
C GLY A 519 9.60 -15.03 12.14
N ASP A 520 9.33 -14.98 10.84
CA ASP A 520 10.24 -14.52 9.79
C ASP A 520 9.77 -13.20 9.16
N TYR A 521 8.98 -12.41 9.89
CA TYR A 521 8.38 -11.12 9.47
C TYR A 521 7.38 -11.19 8.31
N SER A 522 7.17 -12.35 7.67
CA SER A 522 6.23 -12.48 6.55
C SER A 522 4.79 -12.74 6.99
N GLY A 523 4.59 -13.43 8.12
CA GLY A 523 3.26 -13.77 8.64
C GLY A 523 2.49 -12.58 9.20
N THR A 524 1.17 -12.60 9.08
CA THR A 524 0.24 -11.54 9.52
C THR A 524 -0.76 -12.06 10.54
N VAL A 525 -0.93 -11.35 11.65
CA VAL A 525 -2.04 -11.53 12.60
C VAL A 525 -3.15 -10.52 12.28
N LEU A 526 -4.37 -11.00 12.11
CA LEU A 526 -5.58 -10.19 12.01
C LEU A 526 -6.34 -10.26 13.34
N VAL A 527 -6.53 -9.09 13.97
CA VAL A 527 -7.36 -8.92 15.16
C VAL A 527 -8.66 -8.23 14.74
N THR A 528 -9.79 -8.93 14.89
CA THR A 528 -11.10 -8.46 14.43
C THR A 528 -11.87 -7.72 15.51
N ALA A 529 -12.91 -6.97 15.13
CA ALA A 529 -13.73 -6.19 16.05
C ALA A 529 -14.21 -7.02 17.26
N GLY A 530 -14.11 -6.46 18.48
CA GLY A 530 -14.49 -7.14 19.72
C GLY A 530 -13.42 -8.05 20.33
N GLN A 531 -12.30 -8.27 19.65
CA GLN A 531 -11.15 -9.02 20.18
C GLN A 531 -10.11 -8.08 20.81
N THR A 532 -9.42 -8.59 21.83
CA THR A 532 -8.19 -7.97 22.34
C THR A 532 -7.06 -8.99 22.32
N MET A 533 -6.06 -8.77 21.48
CA MET A 533 -4.82 -9.58 21.50
C MET A 533 -3.82 -8.97 22.49
N ARG A 534 -3.28 -9.76 23.42
CA ARG A 534 -2.27 -9.33 24.39
C ARG A 534 -0.99 -10.14 24.27
N LEU A 535 0.15 -9.45 24.27
CA LEU A 535 1.46 -10.05 24.45
C LEU A 535 1.91 -9.90 25.90
N SER A 536 1.91 -11.00 26.65
CA SER A 536 2.30 -11.08 28.05
C SER A 536 3.80 -11.39 28.21
N THR A 537 4.64 -10.70 27.44
CA THR A 537 6.10 -10.84 27.54
C THR A 537 6.69 -9.80 28.50
N THR A 538 7.74 -10.19 29.22
CA THR A 538 8.58 -9.26 29.99
C THR A 538 9.66 -8.62 29.11
N ALA A 539 9.82 -9.08 27.86
CA ALA A 539 10.63 -8.41 26.85
C ALA A 539 10.02 -7.02 26.54
N GLY A 540 10.84 -6.04 26.16
CA GLY A 540 10.37 -4.66 26.00
C GLY A 540 10.53 -3.78 27.26
N LEU A 541 10.95 -4.33 28.40
CA LEU A 541 11.23 -3.54 29.63
C LEU A 541 12.60 -2.85 29.58
N LYS A 542 13.64 -3.57 29.14
CA LYS A 542 15.02 -3.06 29.07
C LYS A 542 15.42 -2.58 27.67
N SER A 543 15.00 -3.30 26.64
CA SER A 543 15.31 -3.05 25.23
C SER A 543 14.04 -3.17 24.39
N PRO A 544 13.94 -2.46 23.25
CA PRO A 544 12.78 -2.57 22.35
C PRO A 544 12.54 -4.02 21.93
N PHE A 545 11.28 -4.48 22.05
CA PHE A 545 10.86 -5.80 21.60
C PHE A 545 10.61 -5.78 20.08
N ALA A 546 11.39 -6.56 19.33
CA ALA A 546 11.20 -6.69 17.89
C ALA A 546 10.03 -7.63 17.59
N LEU A 547 8.94 -7.09 17.05
CA LEU A 547 7.78 -7.91 16.68
C LEU A 547 8.07 -8.66 15.38
N ALA A 548 8.18 -9.99 15.46
CA ALA A 548 8.61 -10.84 14.35
C ALA A 548 7.48 -11.22 13.37
N CYS A 549 6.40 -10.44 13.34
CA CYS A 549 5.25 -10.62 12.46
C CYS A 549 4.62 -9.27 12.10
N LYS A 550 3.73 -9.30 11.12
CA LYS A 550 2.85 -8.18 10.77
C LYS A 550 1.56 -8.28 11.57
N VAL A 551 0.95 -7.15 11.89
CA VAL A 551 -0.30 -7.09 12.63
C VAL A 551 -1.27 -6.16 11.93
N ARG A 552 -2.50 -6.62 11.74
CA ARG A 552 -3.64 -5.81 11.33
C ARG A 552 -4.70 -5.82 12.42
N VAL A 553 -5.07 -4.65 12.89
CA VAL A 553 -6.07 -4.43 13.95
C VAL A 553 -7.24 -3.68 13.35
N GLU A 554 -8.42 -4.29 13.33
CA GLU A 554 -9.63 -3.68 12.77
C GLU A 554 -10.28 -2.66 13.71
N GLU A 555 -11.21 -1.85 13.19
CA GLU A 555 -11.99 -0.92 14.01
C GLU A 555 -12.77 -1.70 15.08
N GLY A 556 -12.72 -1.25 16.34
CA GLY A 556 -13.32 -1.97 17.48
C GLY A 556 -12.51 -3.14 18.03
N ALA A 557 -11.32 -3.42 17.47
CA ALA A 557 -10.36 -4.39 18.01
C ALA A 557 -9.28 -3.71 18.84
N ASN A 558 -8.62 -4.46 19.74
CA ASN A 558 -7.51 -3.95 20.54
C ASN A 558 -6.27 -4.85 20.42
N ILE A 559 -5.09 -4.24 20.47
CA ILE A 559 -3.83 -4.98 20.67
C ILE A 559 -3.04 -4.39 21.82
N ALA A 560 -2.57 -5.22 22.75
CA ALA A 560 -1.64 -4.84 23.80
C ALA A 560 -0.25 -5.39 23.48
N LEU A 561 0.68 -4.48 23.22
CA LEU A 561 2.09 -4.78 22.96
C LEU A 561 2.94 -4.41 24.18
N PRO A 562 4.21 -4.85 24.25
CA PRO A 562 5.13 -4.42 25.29
C PRO A 562 5.39 -2.91 25.31
N GLN A 563 5.88 -2.40 26.44
CA GLN A 563 6.09 -0.97 26.64
C GLN A 563 7.04 -0.34 25.62
N LYS A 564 8.09 -1.06 25.21
CA LYS A 564 8.99 -0.64 24.13
C LYS A 564 8.87 -1.64 22.97
N VAL A 565 8.43 -1.19 21.80
CA VAL A 565 8.23 -2.04 20.62
C VAL A 565 9.01 -1.52 19.42
N LEU A 566 9.65 -2.44 18.69
CA LEU A 566 10.35 -2.20 17.44
C LEU A 566 9.65 -2.94 16.31
N PHE A 567 9.19 -2.19 15.31
CA PHE A 567 8.76 -2.74 14.02
C PHE A 567 9.95 -2.74 13.08
N THR A 568 10.23 -3.86 12.43
CA THR A 568 11.34 -3.99 11.48
C THR A 568 10.96 -4.96 10.37
N ASP A 569 11.65 -4.85 9.23
CA ASP A 569 11.48 -5.72 8.07
C ASP A 569 10.11 -5.62 7.38
N ALA A 570 9.91 -4.61 6.52
CA ALA A 570 8.84 -4.67 5.53
C ALA A 570 9.38 -5.20 4.20
N SER A 571 8.83 -6.33 3.77
CA SER A 571 8.93 -6.79 2.38
C SER A 571 8.52 -5.64 1.44
N ALA A 572 9.41 -5.21 0.54
CA ALA A 572 9.12 -4.15 -0.42
C ALA A 572 7.83 -4.46 -1.20
N GLY A 573 6.82 -3.59 -1.12
CA GLY A 573 5.51 -3.78 -1.76
C GLY A 573 4.51 -4.65 -0.99
N GLY A 574 4.88 -5.25 0.15
CA GLY A 574 3.98 -6.02 1.01
C GLY A 574 3.17 -5.16 2.01
N PRO A 575 2.27 -5.79 2.79
CA PRO A 575 1.49 -5.11 3.83
C PRO A 575 2.40 -4.51 4.92
N PRO A 576 1.94 -3.46 5.62
CA PRO A 576 2.70 -2.83 6.71
C PRO A 576 2.94 -3.79 7.87
N ASN A 577 3.99 -3.56 8.65
CA ASN A 577 4.28 -4.27 9.89
C ASN A 577 3.17 -4.09 10.93
N LEU A 578 2.55 -2.90 10.95
CA LEU A 578 1.35 -2.63 11.73
C LEU A 578 0.36 -1.84 10.89
N GLU A 579 -0.85 -2.36 10.72
CA GLU A 579 -2.04 -1.63 10.26
C GLU A 579 -3.01 -1.48 11.44
N LEU A 580 -3.03 -0.31 12.06
CA LEU A 580 -3.84 -0.02 13.24
C LEU A 580 -5.09 0.78 12.84
N ARG A 581 -6.28 0.19 13.02
CA ARG A 581 -7.59 0.86 12.89
C ARG A 581 -8.38 0.91 14.20
N GLY A 582 -8.04 0.04 15.15
CA GLY A 582 -8.60 0.01 16.50
C GLY A 582 -7.66 0.64 17.54
N THR A 583 -7.60 0.06 18.75
CA THR A 583 -6.84 0.61 19.87
C THR A 583 -5.50 -0.10 20.08
N LEU A 584 -4.41 0.67 20.24
CA LEU A 584 -3.10 0.18 20.66
C LEU A 584 -2.89 0.43 22.17
N LEU A 585 -2.69 -0.65 22.94
CA LEU A 585 -2.55 -0.62 24.39
C LEU A 585 -1.10 -0.77 24.84
N ASN A 586 -0.76 -0.11 25.96
CA ASN A 586 0.48 -0.30 26.76
C ASN A 586 1.82 0.12 26.11
N VAL A 587 1.84 0.53 24.84
CA VAL A 587 3.07 1.02 24.18
C VAL A 587 3.44 2.41 24.69
N ARG A 588 4.62 2.54 25.31
CA ARG A 588 5.20 3.82 25.76
C ARG A 588 6.26 4.34 24.79
N GLU A 589 7.07 3.45 24.22
CA GLU A 589 8.08 3.82 23.23
C GLU A 589 7.85 2.99 21.96
N MET A 590 7.62 3.69 20.85
CA MET A 590 7.48 3.07 19.53
C MET A 590 8.70 3.37 18.67
N TYR A 591 9.28 2.31 18.11
CA TYR A 591 10.39 2.39 17.15
C TYR A 591 9.92 1.83 15.81
N VAL A 592 9.86 2.69 14.79
CA VAL A 592 9.64 2.28 13.39
C VAL A 592 11.01 2.11 12.75
N GLY A 593 11.44 0.86 12.64
CA GLY A 593 12.79 0.47 12.22
C GLY A 593 13.09 0.68 10.74
N GLU A 594 14.30 0.30 10.34
CA GLU A 594 14.74 0.37 8.94
C GLU A 594 13.86 -0.51 8.04
N ASN A 595 13.44 0.06 6.91
CA ASN A 595 12.48 -0.51 5.97
C ASN A 595 11.13 -0.89 6.59
N ALA A 596 10.82 -0.51 7.84
CA ALA A 596 9.54 -0.81 8.45
C ALA A 596 8.45 0.14 7.96
N ARG A 597 7.23 -0.37 7.84
CA ARG A 597 6.03 0.42 7.49
C ARG A 597 4.97 0.26 8.57
N VAL A 598 4.56 1.35 9.19
CA VAL A 598 3.45 1.40 10.15
C VAL A 598 2.38 2.34 9.61
N LEU A 599 1.12 1.88 9.63
CA LEU A 599 -0.05 2.66 9.23
C LEU A 599 -1.00 2.75 10.42
N ILE A 600 -1.34 3.98 10.81
CA ILE A 600 -2.31 4.33 11.83
C ILE A 600 -3.47 5.06 11.13
N ALA A 601 -4.64 4.44 11.10
CA ALA A 601 -5.83 5.03 10.47
C ALA A 601 -6.39 6.20 11.28
N SER A 602 -7.20 7.06 10.65
CA SER A 602 -7.68 8.31 11.26
C SER A 602 -8.60 8.14 12.47
N LYS A 603 -9.13 6.93 12.70
CA LYS A 603 -9.96 6.59 13.87
C LYS A 603 -9.21 5.80 14.95
N ALA A 604 -8.00 5.33 14.64
CA ALA A 604 -7.21 4.59 15.60
C ALA A 604 -6.82 5.47 16.78
N ASN A 605 -6.57 4.82 17.92
CA ASN A 605 -6.16 5.50 19.13
C ASN A 605 -5.24 4.62 19.97
N THR A 606 -4.57 5.24 20.94
CA THR A 606 -3.80 4.55 21.97
C THR A 606 -4.54 4.55 23.30
N ALA A 607 -4.14 3.66 24.20
CA ALA A 607 -4.63 3.69 25.57
C ALA A 607 -3.60 3.09 26.54
N VAL A 608 -3.58 3.60 27.78
CA VAL A 608 -2.79 3.00 28.86
C VAL A 608 -3.46 1.71 29.35
N SER A 609 -4.80 1.67 29.30
CA SER A 609 -5.65 0.52 29.59
C SER A 609 -6.91 0.59 28.74
N SER A 610 -7.68 -0.51 28.64
CA SER A 610 -8.97 -0.52 27.93
C SER A 610 -10.02 0.44 28.48
N SER A 611 -9.81 1.00 29.68
CA SER A 611 -10.73 1.93 30.36
C SER A 611 -10.34 3.40 30.23
N VAL A 612 -9.11 3.71 29.81
CA VAL A 612 -8.59 5.08 29.67
C VAL A 612 -7.89 5.17 28.32
N ALA A 613 -8.70 5.39 27.28
CA ALA A 613 -8.24 5.51 25.91
C ALA A 613 -8.20 6.97 25.47
N ASP A 614 -7.22 7.29 24.65
CA ASP A 614 -7.17 8.58 23.97
C ASP A 614 -8.36 8.72 23.03
N PRO A 615 -8.80 9.96 22.73
CA PRO A 615 -9.86 10.20 21.75
C PRO A 615 -9.54 9.53 20.40
N ALA A 616 -10.57 9.09 19.68
CA ALA A 616 -10.42 8.54 18.33
C ALA A 616 -9.63 9.50 17.44
N GLY A 617 -8.61 8.98 16.73
CA GLY A 617 -7.68 9.79 15.94
C GLY A 617 -6.53 10.41 16.74
N THR A 618 -6.34 10.02 18.00
CA THR A 618 -5.19 10.45 18.82
C THR A 618 -4.35 9.25 19.24
N VAL A 619 -3.06 9.28 18.89
CA VAL A 619 -2.06 8.32 19.35
C VAL A 619 -1.00 9.02 20.20
N SER A 620 -0.77 8.49 21.40
CA SER A 620 0.09 9.05 22.42
C SER A 620 1.17 8.07 22.86
N PHE A 621 2.38 8.59 23.06
CA PHE A 621 3.56 7.84 23.47
C PHE A 621 4.35 8.63 24.53
N MET A 622 5.32 7.98 25.17
CA MET A 622 6.40 8.67 25.85
C MET A 622 7.45 9.15 24.83
N GLN A 623 7.92 8.22 23.98
CA GLN A 623 8.84 8.52 22.90
C GLN A 623 8.42 7.84 21.60
N LEU A 624 8.60 8.54 20.49
CA LEU A 624 8.40 8.01 19.14
C LEU A 624 9.67 8.17 18.32
N HIS A 625 10.21 7.06 17.84
CA HIS A 625 11.39 7.02 16.98
C HIS A 625 11.02 6.46 15.62
N VAL A 626 11.23 7.24 14.56
CA VAL A 626 11.23 6.73 13.18
C VAL A 626 12.69 6.63 12.75
N LEU A 627 13.23 5.42 12.76
CA LEU A 627 14.62 5.13 12.43
C LEU A 627 14.88 5.31 10.93
N SER A 628 16.14 5.15 10.53
CA SER A 628 16.56 5.43 9.16
C SER A 628 15.79 4.60 8.13
N GLY A 629 15.15 5.27 7.17
CA GLY A 629 14.31 4.60 6.14
C GLY A 629 12.97 4.04 6.62
N GLY A 630 12.63 4.18 7.91
CA GLY A 630 11.32 3.81 8.44
C GLY A 630 10.21 4.74 7.95
N ILE A 631 9.01 4.18 7.75
CA ILE A 631 7.84 4.92 7.25
C ILE A 631 6.68 4.75 8.24
N LEU A 632 6.23 5.87 8.81
CA LEU A 632 5.03 5.96 9.63
C LEU A 632 3.96 6.77 8.88
N GLN A 633 2.80 6.17 8.64
CA GLN A 633 1.66 6.82 8.00
C GLN A 633 0.54 7.01 9.01
N VAL A 634 -0.01 8.21 9.12
CA VAL A 634 -1.02 8.56 10.12
C VAL A 634 -2.18 9.31 9.46
N GLY A 635 -3.40 8.83 9.64
CA GLY A 635 -4.61 9.49 9.15
C GLY A 635 -4.66 9.66 7.63
N THR A 636 -4.02 8.78 6.87
CA THR A 636 -3.97 8.90 5.39
C THR A 636 -5.28 8.50 4.69
N ASP A 637 -6.20 7.88 5.42
CA ASP A 637 -7.49 7.37 4.96
C ASP A 637 -8.65 8.38 5.08
N SER A 638 -8.43 9.55 5.70
CA SER A 638 -9.47 10.56 5.94
C SER A 638 -8.90 11.99 5.94
N THR A 639 -9.78 12.99 5.85
CA THR A 639 -9.46 14.41 6.04
C THR A 639 -9.62 14.88 7.50
N VAL A 640 -10.12 13.99 8.37
CA VAL A 640 -10.24 14.24 9.82
C VAL A 640 -8.85 14.35 10.45
N GLY A 641 -8.67 15.36 11.31
CA GLY A 641 -7.41 15.61 12.00
C GLY A 641 -6.99 14.43 12.88
N THR A 642 -5.75 13.99 12.73
CA THR A 642 -5.14 12.92 13.52
C THR A 642 -3.94 13.47 14.30
N SER A 643 -3.85 13.18 15.59
CA SER A 643 -2.84 13.72 16.49
C SER A 643 -1.84 12.65 16.92
N VAL A 644 -0.55 12.96 16.80
CA VAL A 644 0.58 12.16 17.30
C VAL A 644 1.23 12.91 18.44
N ILE A 645 1.05 12.42 19.67
CA ILE A 645 1.49 13.10 20.88
C ILE A 645 2.62 12.27 21.53
N ALA A 646 3.70 12.90 21.95
CA ALA A 646 4.70 12.28 22.81
C ALA A 646 4.94 13.13 24.06
N THR A 647 5.01 12.51 25.23
CA THR A 647 5.25 13.25 26.48
C THR A 647 6.71 13.64 26.70
N ASP A 648 7.65 13.16 25.89
CA ASP A 648 9.07 13.50 25.94
C ASP A 648 9.64 13.86 24.55
N LEU A 649 9.66 12.89 23.61
CA LEU A 649 10.41 13.02 22.36
C LEU A 649 9.68 12.43 21.14
N ILE A 650 9.67 13.20 20.04
CA ILE A 650 9.46 12.68 18.68
C ILE A 650 10.76 12.88 17.90
N GLN A 651 11.36 11.78 17.42
CA GLN A 651 12.60 11.83 16.65
C GLN A 651 12.46 11.06 15.33
N LEU A 652 12.65 11.76 14.22
CA LEU A 652 12.87 11.14 12.92
C LEU A 652 14.36 11.18 12.58
N HIS A 653 14.92 10.00 12.33
CA HIS A 653 16.32 9.82 11.94
C HIS A 653 16.50 10.02 10.42
N TYR A 654 17.74 9.89 9.94
CA TYR A 654 18.10 10.10 8.54
C TYR A 654 17.18 9.34 7.58
N ASN A 655 16.52 10.05 6.66
CA ASN A 655 15.59 9.45 5.68
C ASN A 655 14.36 8.73 6.29
N GLY A 656 14.09 8.92 7.59
CA GLY A 656 12.83 8.49 8.22
C GLY A 656 11.68 9.39 7.77
N ARG A 657 10.49 8.81 7.56
CA ARG A 657 9.32 9.53 7.03
C ARG A 657 8.09 9.36 7.91
N LEU A 658 7.47 10.47 8.26
CA LEU A 658 6.13 10.54 8.87
C LEU A 658 5.19 11.25 7.89
N SER A 659 4.15 10.56 7.42
CA SER A 659 3.23 11.14 6.43
C SER A 659 1.77 11.09 6.87
N GLY A 660 0.98 12.09 6.54
CA GLY A 660 -0.46 12.14 6.81
C GLY A 660 -1.25 13.01 5.83
N ARG A 661 -2.49 13.38 6.20
CA ARG A 661 -3.30 14.36 5.45
C ARG A 661 -3.63 15.60 6.26
N ASN A 662 -4.17 15.40 7.45
CA ASN A 662 -4.40 16.43 8.48
C ASN A 662 -3.81 15.91 9.78
N MET A 663 -2.60 16.37 10.10
CA MET A 663 -1.78 15.77 11.14
C MET A 663 -1.28 16.85 12.10
N ALA A 664 -1.49 16.60 13.38
CA ALA A 664 -0.84 17.35 14.46
C ALA A 664 0.23 16.48 15.11
N ILE A 665 1.43 17.02 15.32
CA ILE A 665 2.49 16.38 16.12
C ILE A 665 2.78 17.26 17.34
N GLU A 666 2.83 16.66 18.52
CA GLU A 666 3.04 17.38 19.78
C GLU A 666 4.05 16.66 20.66
N ALA A 667 5.11 17.35 21.09
CA ALA A 667 6.05 16.84 22.08
C ALA A 667 6.84 17.98 22.76
N PRO A 668 7.48 17.76 23.91
CA PRO A 668 8.49 18.70 24.41
C PRO A 668 9.63 18.90 23.43
N LEU A 669 10.16 17.80 22.87
CA LEU A 669 11.28 17.82 21.94
C LEU A 669 10.88 17.14 20.63
N VAL A 670 10.99 17.87 19.52
CA VAL A 670 10.81 17.34 18.17
C VAL A 670 12.13 17.47 17.42
N LYS A 671 12.66 16.35 16.92
CA LYS A 671 13.93 16.29 16.19
C LYS A 671 13.74 15.68 14.81
N LEU A 672 14.10 16.44 13.78
CA LEU A 672 14.09 16.00 12.39
C LEU A 672 15.52 16.06 11.86
N ALA A 673 16.14 14.89 11.72
CA ALA A 673 17.49 14.78 11.17
C ALA A 673 17.54 15.13 9.67
N TYR A 674 18.75 15.30 9.13
CA TYR A 674 18.96 15.52 7.69
C TYR A 674 18.24 14.47 6.83
N ARG A 675 17.50 14.92 5.80
CA ARG A 675 16.63 14.10 4.93
C ARG A 675 15.46 13.37 5.62
N ALA A 676 15.25 13.55 6.92
CA ALA A 676 14.00 13.14 7.55
C ALA A 676 12.85 14.00 7.00
N THR A 677 11.68 13.40 6.81
CA THR A 677 10.54 14.11 6.22
C THR A 677 9.28 13.92 7.06
N VAL A 678 8.65 15.02 7.43
CA VAL A 678 7.26 15.04 7.89
C VAL A 678 6.43 15.70 6.80
N ASP A 679 5.54 14.96 6.15
CA ASP A 679 4.76 15.48 5.03
C ASP A 679 3.27 15.20 5.11
N VAL A 680 2.51 16.17 4.64
CA VAL A 680 1.10 16.05 4.32
C VAL A 680 0.88 16.45 2.86
N ASP A 681 1.88 16.16 2.01
CA ASP A 681 1.86 16.45 0.59
C ASP A 681 0.64 15.83 -0.07
N TYR A 682 -0.04 16.59 -0.93
CA TYR A 682 -1.18 16.11 -1.73
C TYR A 682 -2.40 15.65 -0.90
N GLY A 683 -2.46 16.05 0.39
CA GLY A 683 -3.51 15.63 1.32
C GLY A 683 -4.89 16.25 1.08
N GLY A 684 -4.96 17.40 0.39
CA GLY A 684 -6.19 18.13 0.06
C GLY A 684 -6.86 17.58 -1.20
N GLN A 685 -8.06 16.99 -1.06
CA GLN A 685 -8.74 16.30 -2.16
C GLN A 685 -10.24 16.63 -2.29
N ALA A 686 -10.76 17.57 -1.50
CA ALA A 686 -12.16 17.98 -1.60
C ALA A 686 -12.32 19.14 -2.59
N GLU A 687 -13.35 19.07 -3.46
CA GLU A 687 -13.80 20.24 -4.21
C GLU A 687 -14.38 21.26 -3.23
N GLY A 688 -14.03 22.53 -3.40
CA GLY A 688 -14.39 23.58 -2.46
C GLY A 688 -13.86 24.96 -2.87
N TRP A 689 -13.97 25.93 -1.97
CA TRP A 689 -13.54 27.29 -2.23
C TRP A 689 -12.04 27.31 -2.58
N GLY A 690 -11.67 28.10 -3.59
CA GLY A 690 -10.31 28.12 -4.13
C GLY A 690 -9.97 27.00 -5.12
N SER A 691 -10.86 26.06 -5.41
CA SER A 691 -10.60 25.01 -6.41
C SER A 691 -10.47 25.58 -7.82
N GLY A 692 -9.56 25.03 -8.61
CA GLY A 692 -9.40 25.44 -10.00
C GLY A 692 -10.59 25.07 -10.88
N GLN A 693 -10.81 25.79 -11.99
CA GLN A 693 -11.81 25.49 -13.01
C GLN A 693 -11.16 25.45 -14.39
N HIS A 694 -11.61 24.53 -15.26
CA HIS A 694 -11.19 24.44 -16.65
C HIS A 694 -9.66 24.50 -16.85
N GLY A 695 -8.93 23.68 -16.09
CA GLY A 695 -7.46 23.62 -16.13
C GLY A 695 -6.73 24.70 -15.32
N SER A 696 -7.40 25.59 -14.59
CA SER A 696 -6.73 26.58 -13.74
C SER A 696 -6.12 25.94 -12.49
N GLY A 697 -5.09 26.55 -11.92
CA GLY A 697 -4.53 26.10 -10.65
C GLY A 697 -5.49 26.30 -9.48
N GLY A 698 -5.30 25.53 -8.40
CA GLY A 698 -5.97 25.76 -7.11
C GLY A 698 -5.36 26.93 -6.34
N SER A 699 -6.14 27.54 -5.44
CA SER A 699 -5.79 28.71 -4.66
C SER A 699 -5.86 28.45 -3.15
N TYR A 700 -4.74 28.66 -2.45
CA TYR A 700 -4.66 28.77 -0.99
C TYR A 700 -3.39 29.53 -0.63
N GLY A 701 -3.46 30.64 0.10
CA GLY A 701 -2.33 31.57 0.30
C GLY A 701 -2.01 32.42 -0.94
N GLY A 702 -1.49 31.77 -1.98
CA GLY A 702 -1.36 32.33 -3.33
C GLY A 702 -2.54 31.96 -4.22
N CYS A 703 -2.84 32.78 -5.21
CA CYS A 703 -3.87 32.49 -6.21
C CYS A 703 -3.35 31.50 -7.26
N GLY A 704 -4.19 30.53 -7.61
CA GLY A 704 -3.92 29.60 -8.70
C GLY A 704 -3.86 30.31 -10.04
N GLY A 705 -2.85 29.98 -10.84
CA GLY A 705 -2.66 30.49 -12.18
C GLY A 705 -3.82 30.16 -13.11
N LYS A 706 -4.14 31.09 -14.01
CA LYS A 706 -5.11 30.90 -15.08
C LYS A 706 -4.64 29.84 -16.06
N SER A 707 -5.58 29.06 -16.60
CA SER A 707 -5.27 28.18 -17.73
C SER A 707 -5.11 28.97 -19.03
N ALA A 708 -4.46 28.40 -20.03
CA ALA A 708 -4.32 29.01 -21.36
C ALA A 708 -5.68 29.27 -22.04
N ASN A 709 -6.72 28.53 -21.63
CA ASN A 709 -8.10 28.70 -22.10
C ASN A 709 -8.90 29.74 -21.30
N GLY A 710 -8.25 30.46 -20.37
CA GLY A 710 -8.88 31.50 -19.55
C GLY A 710 -9.62 30.98 -18.31
N GLY A 711 -9.47 29.69 -17.96
CA GLY A 711 -10.01 29.15 -16.72
C GLY A 711 -9.39 29.83 -15.49
N VAL A 712 -10.21 30.11 -14.49
CA VAL A 712 -9.84 30.78 -13.23
C VAL A 712 -10.33 29.96 -12.03
N PRO A 713 -9.66 30.03 -10.87
CA PRO A 713 -10.15 29.37 -9.66
C PRO A 713 -11.47 29.98 -9.17
N LEU A 714 -12.29 29.17 -8.48
CA LEU A 714 -13.60 29.58 -7.94
C LEU A 714 -13.49 30.76 -6.97
N GLU A 715 -12.42 30.78 -6.17
CA GLU A 715 -12.01 31.94 -5.37
C GLU A 715 -10.51 32.17 -5.51
N ARG A 716 -10.09 33.44 -5.36
CA ARG A 716 -8.68 33.83 -5.50
C ARG A 716 -7.83 33.42 -4.29
N VAL A 717 -8.42 33.32 -3.09
CA VAL A 717 -7.75 32.81 -1.89
C VAL A 717 -8.75 32.46 -0.79
N THR A 718 -8.36 31.55 0.09
CA THR A 718 -9.14 31.15 1.28
C THR A 718 -8.26 31.13 2.54
N GLY A 719 -8.91 31.16 3.72
CA GLY A 719 -8.27 31.05 5.04
C GLY A 719 -7.45 32.29 5.49
N SER A 720 -7.23 32.37 6.80
CA SER A 720 -6.42 33.42 7.45
C SER A 720 -4.93 33.17 7.29
N MET A 721 -4.14 34.23 7.09
CA MET A 721 -2.68 34.13 7.07
C MET A 721 -2.04 33.80 8.43
N TYR A 722 -2.77 34.00 9.53
CA TYR A 722 -2.27 33.76 10.89
C TYR A 722 -2.52 32.35 11.42
N GLU A 723 -3.49 31.63 10.85
CA GLU A 723 -3.90 30.33 11.41
C GLU A 723 -3.25 29.14 10.71
N ALA A 724 -3.06 29.21 9.38
CA ALA A 724 -2.56 28.10 8.56
C ALA A 724 -3.21 26.76 8.97
N ASP A 725 -4.52 26.68 8.82
CA ASP A 725 -5.38 25.60 9.35
C ASP A 725 -6.28 24.96 8.27
N THR A 726 -6.06 25.33 7.01
CA THR A 726 -6.93 24.94 5.89
C THR A 726 -6.15 24.10 4.89
N PHE A 727 -6.83 23.11 4.29
CA PHE A 727 -6.26 22.33 3.20
C PHE A 727 -5.98 23.19 1.97
N GLY A 728 -4.96 22.81 1.21
CA GLY A 728 -4.77 23.31 -0.14
C GLY A 728 -5.93 22.89 -1.04
N ALA A 729 -6.33 23.79 -1.94
CA ALA A 729 -7.37 23.55 -2.92
C ALA A 729 -6.85 22.71 -4.10
N ILE A 730 -7.73 21.91 -4.68
CA ILE A 730 -7.42 21.11 -5.85
C ILE A 730 -7.30 21.97 -7.12
N GLY A 731 -6.49 21.53 -8.07
CA GLY A 731 -6.43 22.11 -9.42
C GLY A 731 -7.65 21.75 -10.26
N GLY A 732 -7.97 22.58 -11.24
CA GLY A 732 -9.12 22.36 -12.13
C GLY A 732 -8.86 21.28 -13.15
N ASN A 733 -9.84 20.40 -13.35
CA ASN A 733 -9.80 19.44 -14.45
C ASN A 733 -9.87 20.15 -15.80
N ALA A 734 -9.13 19.63 -16.78
CA ALA A 734 -9.24 20.01 -18.19
C ALA A 734 -10.03 18.93 -18.94
N THR A 735 -10.39 19.21 -20.19
CA THR A 735 -11.12 18.26 -21.05
C THR A 735 -10.39 16.94 -21.24
N THR A 736 -9.05 16.96 -21.17
CA THR A 736 -8.17 15.83 -21.49
C THR A 736 -7.27 15.39 -20.31
N GLY A 737 -7.42 15.97 -19.13
CA GLY A 737 -6.54 15.69 -18.00
C GLY A 737 -7.06 16.17 -16.65
N THR A 738 -6.51 15.61 -15.58
CA THR A 738 -6.97 15.83 -14.22
C THR A 738 -6.15 16.89 -13.50
N GLY A 739 -6.80 17.72 -12.70
CA GLY A 739 -6.14 18.65 -11.80
C GLY A 739 -5.37 17.94 -10.69
N GLY A 740 -4.34 18.61 -10.17
CA GLY A 740 -3.56 18.10 -9.05
C GLY A 740 -4.27 18.26 -7.70
N ALA A 741 -4.06 17.33 -6.76
CA ALA A 741 -4.51 17.45 -5.38
C ALA A 741 -3.81 18.61 -4.65
N GLY A 742 -4.50 19.28 -3.73
CA GLY A 742 -3.91 20.33 -2.89
C GLY A 742 -3.09 19.75 -1.72
N GLY A 743 -2.29 20.59 -1.06
CA GLY A 743 -1.54 20.19 0.14
C GLY A 743 -2.43 19.93 1.37
N GLY A 744 -1.92 19.16 2.34
CA GLY A 744 -2.58 18.86 3.60
C GLY A 744 -2.43 19.94 4.68
N ILE A 745 -2.79 19.60 5.92
CA ILE A 745 -2.59 20.44 7.11
C ILE A 745 -1.60 19.76 8.05
N LEU A 746 -0.52 20.46 8.39
CA LEU A 746 0.49 19.99 9.33
C LEU A 746 0.64 20.99 10.48
N LYS A 747 0.33 20.57 11.70
CA LYS A 747 0.59 21.34 12.92
C LYS A 747 1.69 20.68 13.73
N VAL A 748 2.72 21.44 14.09
CA VAL A 748 3.86 20.99 14.90
C VAL A 748 3.91 21.81 16.18
N THR A 749 3.70 21.17 17.33
CA THR A 749 3.81 21.79 18.65
C THR A 749 5.02 21.20 19.38
N ALA A 750 6.07 22.00 19.55
CA ALA A 750 7.27 21.62 20.30
C ALA A 750 7.42 22.48 21.56
N SER A 751 6.90 22.02 22.71
CA SER A 751 6.75 22.88 23.89
C SER A 751 8.07 23.37 24.51
N ASN A 752 9.18 22.66 24.24
CA ASN A 752 10.54 23.11 24.57
C ASN A 752 11.34 23.45 23.30
N LYS A 753 11.63 22.48 22.43
CA LYS A 753 12.52 22.71 21.29
C LYS A 753 12.15 21.91 20.05
N LEU A 754 12.16 22.59 18.90
CA LEU A 754 12.16 21.98 17.57
C LEU A 754 13.57 22.07 16.96
N GLN A 755 14.20 20.94 16.70
CA GLN A 755 15.41 20.84 15.88
C GLN A 755 15.02 20.37 14.47
N LEU A 756 15.13 21.27 13.49
CA LEU A 756 14.68 21.07 12.11
C LEU A 756 15.87 21.08 11.14
N ASP A 757 16.51 19.92 10.97
CA ASP A 757 17.53 19.67 9.92
C ASP A 757 16.95 18.95 8.69
N GLY A 758 15.75 18.36 8.84
CA GLY A 758 14.98 17.68 7.80
C GLY A 758 13.96 18.59 7.09
N THR A 759 12.86 17.99 6.62
CA THR A 759 11.83 18.68 5.84
C THR A 759 10.45 18.56 6.50
N LEU A 760 9.76 19.69 6.66
CA LEU A 760 8.31 19.77 6.87
C LEU A 760 7.64 20.14 5.54
N SER A 761 6.61 19.41 5.10
CA SER A 761 6.04 19.62 3.76
C SER A 761 4.52 19.49 3.70
N ALA A 762 3.86 20.40 2.98
CA ALA A 762 2.44 20.36 2.64
C ALA A 762 2.24 20.86 1.20
N ARG A 763 2.93 20.27 0.23
CA ARG A 763 2.93 20.70 -1.18
C ARG A 763 1.70 20.25 -1.95
N GLY A 764 1.32 21.05 -2.95
CA GLY A 764 0.31 20.70 -3.93
C GLY A 764 0.87 19.80 -5.04
N HIS A 765 0.02 18.93 -5.59
CA HIS A 765 0.37 18.00 -6.65
C HIS A 765 0.27 18.70 -8.00
N SER A 766 1.13 18.33 -8.94
CA SER A 766 1.06 18.86 -10.30
C SER A 766 -0.16 18.32 -11.06
N GLY A 767 -0.72 19.14 -11.93
CA GLY A 767 -1.80 18.73 -12.84
C GLY A 767 -1.28 17.85 -13.97
N VAL A 768 -2.16 17.00 -14.52
CA VAL A 768 -1.86 16.11 -15.64
C VAL A 768 -2.55 16.64 -16.89
N ILE A 769 -1.81 16.73 -18.01
CA ILE A 769 -2.33 17.01 -19.37
C ILE A 769 -3.37 18.16 -19.39
N GLY A 770 -2.90 19.39 -19.25
CA GLY A 770 -3.76 20.59 -19.26
C GLY A 770 -4.56 20.83 -17.98
N GLY A 771 -4.65 19.84 -17.08
CA GLY A 771 -5.16 20.04 -15.73
C GLY A 771 -4.30 21.02 -14.93
N GLY A 772 -4.93 21.80 -14.05
CA GLY A 772 -4.23 22.77 -13.22
C GLY A 772 -3.50 22.12 -12.05
N GLY A 773 -2.44 22.77 -11.56
CA GLY A 773 -1.74 22.34 -10.36
C GLY A 773 -2.55 22.58 -9.09
N GLY A 774 -2.48 21.67 -8.13
CA GLY A 774 -3.08 21.86 -6.80
C GLY A 774 -2.29 22.88 -5.98
N SER A 775 -2.95 23.62 -5.09
CA SER A 775 -2.26 24.60 -4.26
C SER A 775 -1.45 23.94 -3.15
N GLY A 776 -0.48 24.66 -2.60
CA GLY A 776 0.11 24.32 -1.31
C GLY A 776 -0.94 24.29 -0.20
N GLY A 777 -0.64 23.58 0.89
CA GLY A 777 -1.47 23.46 2.08
C GLY A 777 -0.96 24.33 3.23
N SER A 778 -1.15 23.84 4.44
CA SER A 778 -0.84 24.56 5.67
C SER A 778 0.25 23.89 6.48
N VAL A 779 1.24 24.68 6.92
CA VAL A 779 2.20 24.27 7.95
C VAL A 779 2.24 25.29 9.07
N ARG A 780 1.86 24.87 10.28
CA ARG A 780 1.97 25.68 11.49
C ARG A 780 2.95 25.05 12.47
N VAL A 781 3.87 25.86 12.98
CA VAL A 781 4.86 25.47 13.98
C VAL A 781 4.72 26.38 15.19
N ASP A 782 4.39 25.80 16.35
CA ASP A 782 4.35 26.46 17.64
C ASP A 782 5.47 25.88 18.53
N THR A 783 6.48 26.67 18.89
CA THR A 783 7.61 26.19 19.71
C THR A 783 8.21 27.23 20.65
N ALA A 784 8.91 26.80 21.70
CA ALA A 784 9.69 27.71 22.53
C ALA A 784 11.06 28.02 21.89
N HIS A 785 11.78 27.03 21.38
CA HIS A 785 13.08 27.22 20.75
C HIS A 785 13.16 26.49 19.40
N VAL A 786 13.72 27.13 18.38
CA VAL A 786 13.93 26.48 17.07
C VAL A 786 15.36 26.67 16.56
N ASP A 787 15.96 25.58 16.08
CA ASP A 787 17.26 25.57 15.38
C ASP A 787 17.27 24.56 14.23
N GLY A 788 18.35 24.59 13.44
CA GLY A 788 18.57 23.69 12.31
C GLY A 788 18.56 24.40 10.96
N SER A 789 18.98 23.66 9.94
CA SER A 789 19.16 24.15 8.56
C SER A 789 18.25 23.46 7.54
N GLY A 790 17.16 22.85 8.00
CA GLY A 790 16.21 22.11 7.19
C GLY A 790 15.32 23.00 6.31
N SER A 791 14.18 22.48 5.88
CA SER A 791 13.26 23.20 5.01
C SER A 791 11.80 23.04 5.42
N VAL A 792 11.00 24.10 5.29
CA VAL A 792 9.54 24.04 5.38
C VAL A 792 8.97 24.38 4.01
N SER A 793 8.17 23.50 3.40
CA SER A 793 7.67 23.69 2.04
C SER A 793 6.15 23.60 1.94
N VAL A 794 5.54 24.60 1.33
CA VAL A 794 4.12 24.65 0.97
C VAL A 794 3.95 25.05 -0.50
N ARG A 795 4.86 24.59 -1.37
CA ARG A 795 4.83 24.94 -2.80
C ARG A 795 3.54 24.45 -3.47
N GLY A 796 3.02 25.25 -4.41
CA GLY A 796 1.98 24.81 -5.33
C GLY A 796 2.50 23.81 -6.37
N GLY A 797 1.63 22.95 -6.87
CA GLY A 797 1.95 22.01 -7.95
C GLY A 797 1.96 22.69 -9.31
N ASP A 798 2.73 22.14 -10.25
CA ASP A 798 2.85 22.72 -11.60
C ASP A 798 1.59 22.45 -12.44
N GLY A 799 1.29 23.36 -13.35
CA GLY A 799 0.22 23.17 -14.34
C GLY A 799 0.63 22.13 -15.40
N GLY A 800 -0.32 21.33 -15.87
CA GLY A 800 -0.06 20.33 -16.90
C GLY A 800 0.39 20.97 -18.22
N ASN A 801 1.29 20.30 -18.94
CA ASN A 801 1.99 20.81 -20.14
C ASN A 801 1.10 21.33 -21.31
N ALA A 802 -0.21 21.08 -21.30
CA ALA A 802 -1.17 21.52 -22.32
C ALA A 802 -1.99 22.74 -21.88
N GLY A 803 -1.35 23.71 -21.22
CA GLY A 803 -1.99 24.96 -20.80
C GLY A 803 -2.70 24.95 -19.47
N GLY A 804 -2.35 24.03 -18.57
CA GLY A 804 -2.81 24.07 -17.18
C GLY A 804 -2.15 25.23 -16.43
N GLY A 805 -2.91 25.91 -15.57
CA GLY A 805 -2.37 26.94 -14.67
C GLY A 805 -1.64 26.34 -13.48
N GLY A 806 -0.58 27.00 -13.00
CA GLY A 806 0.17 26.54 -11.82
C GLY A 806 -0.61 26.77 -10.52
N GLY A 807 -0.53 25.85 -9.54
CA GLY A 807 -1.20 26.00 -8.26
C GLY A 807 -0.59 27.11 -7.40
N GLY A 808 -1.39 27.81 -6.58
CA GLY A 808 -0.89 28.80 -5.63
C GLY A 808 -0.04 28.18 -4.52
N GLY A 809 0.93 28.92 -4.00
CA GLY A 809 1.71 28.47 -2.83
C GLY A 809 0.93 28.65 -1.52
N GLY A 810 1.10 27.74 -0.55
CA GLY A 810 0.31 27.66 0.68
C GLY A 810 0.74 28.59 1.82
N ARG A 811 0.43 28.25 3.07
CA ARG A 811 0.71 29.11 4.23
C ARG A 811 1.64 28.45 5.24
N ILE A 812 2.64 29.20 5.71
CA ILE A 812 3.54 28.81 6.80
C ILE A 812 3.35 29.80 7.96
N VAL A 813 3.13 29.29 9.17
CA VAL A 813 3.12 30.08 10.41
C VAL A 813 4.18 29.50 11.35
N LEU A 814 5.14 30.31 11.76
CA LEU A 814 6.19 29.96 12.71
C LEU A 814 6.07 30.86 13.96
N LYS A 815 5.60 30.29 15.06
CA LYS A 815 5.48 30.97 16.35
C LYS A 815 6.56 30.47 17.31
N VAL A 816 7.47 31.37 17.70
CA VAL A 816 8.60 31.10 18.59
C VAL A 816 8.50 31.98 19.83
N THR A 817 8.40 31.38 21.02
CA THR A 817 8.27 32.15 22.28
C THR A 817 9.60 32.46 22.97
N GLY A 818 10.66 31.71 22.63
CA GLY A 818 12.05 31.83 23.10
C GLY A 818 13.00 32.18 21.95
N THR A 819 14.01 31.35 21.68
CA THR A 819 15.09 31.65 20.71
C THR A 819 14.76 31.13 19.31
N ASN A 820 14.86 32.00 18.30
CA ASN A 820 14.80 31.63 16.89
C ASN A 820 16.22 31.63 16.29
N SER A 821 16.78 30.45 16.08
CA SER A 821 18.10 30.22 15.43
C SER A 821 17.98 29.34 14.19
N PHE A 822 16.80 29.26 13.61
CA PHE A 822 16.56 28.52 12.37
C PHE A 822 17.20 29.27 11.19
N THR A 823 18.06 28.58 10.44
CA THR A 823 18.77 29.13 9.26
C THR A 823 18.35 28.45 7.96
N GLY A 824 17.32 27.59 8.03
CA GLY A 824 16.81 26.84 6.89
C GLY A 824 15.90 27.65 5.97
N GLU A 825 15.34 26.97 4.97
CA GLU A 825 14.49 27.60 3.94
C GLU A 825 13.00 27.46 4.25
N MET A 826 12.22 28.51 3.98
CA MET A 826 10.75 28.49 3.99
C MET A 826 10.23 28.77 2.58
N LEU A 827 9.64 27.76 1.95
CA LEU A 827 9.38 27.70 0.52
C LEU A 827 7.88 27.78 0.24
N THR A 828 7.41 28.95 -0.20
CA THR A 828 6.00 29.25 -0.48
C THR A 828 5.70 29.47 -1.96
N GLN A 829 6.59 29.09 -2.87
CA GLN A 829 6.42 29.42 -4.28
C GLN A 829 5.18 28.76 -4.89
N GLY A 830 4.47 29.47 -5.76
CA GLY A 830 3.45 28.88 -6.63
C GLY A 830 4.07 27.94 -7.67
N GLY A 831 3.23 27.10 -8.25
CA GLY A 831 3.58 26.16 -9.31
C GLY A 831 3.80 26.86 -10.64
N HIS A 832 4.66 26.26 -11.46
CA HIS A 832 5.00 26.75 -12.79
C HIS A 832 3.91 26.42 -13.82
N SER A 833 3.88 27.19 -14.91
CA SER A 833 3.09 26.88 -16.11
C SER A 833 3.86 27.33 -17.35
N THR A 834 3.77 26.55 -18.42
CA THR A 834 4.45 26.83 -19.70
C THR A 834 3.68 27.81 -20.58
N THR A 835 2.35 27.72 -20.60
CA THR A 835 1.49 28.56 -21.45
C THR A 835 0.30 29.18 -20.69
N GLY A 836 0.01 28.71 -19.48
CA GLY A 836 -0.90 29.37 -18.54
C GLY A 836 -0.15 30.33 -17.63
N TRP A 837 -0.82 30.83 -16.59
CA TRP A 837 -0.18 31.73 -15.62
C TRP A 837 0.50 30.91 -14.54
N VAL A 838 1.59 31.46 -14.01
CA VAL A 838 2.28 30.91 -12.82
C VAL A 838 1.45 31.24 -11.58
N GLY A 839 1.34 30.29 -10.66
CA GLY A 839 0.65 30.51 -9.39
C GLY A 839 1.32 31.58 -8.54
N GLY A 840 0.52 32.34 -7.79
CA GLY A 840 1.02 33.31 -6.82
C GLY A 840 1.75 32.62 -5.67
N SER A 841 2.68 33.35 -5.03
CA SER A 841 3.33 32.85 -3.81
C SER A 841 2.32 32.74 -2.67
N GLY A 842 2.59 31.81 -1.78
CA GLY A 842 2.02 31.77 -0.46
C GLY A 842 2.61 32.78 0.52
N THR A 843 2.34 32.59 1.81
CA THR A 843 2.72 33.51 2.89
C THR A 843 3.49 32.79 3.99
N VAL A 844 4.54 33.42 4.53
CA VAL A 844 5.24 32.99 5.74
C VAL A 844 5.08 34.04 6.83
N VAL A 845 4.38 33.72 7.91
CA VAL A 845 4.26 34.58 9.10
C VAL A 845 5.20 34.04 10.18
N ILE A 846 6.10 34.88 10.68
CA ILE A 846 7.00 34.54 11.78
C ILE A 846 6.69 35.46 12.98
N ASN A 847 6.19 34.87 14.06
CA ASN A 847 6.02 35.53 15.35
C ASN A 847 7.16 35.11 16.26
N SER A 848 8.05 36.05 16.58
CA SER A 848 9.21 35.81 17.44
C SER A 848 9.33 36.89 18.51
N LYS A 849 10.43 36.87 19.26
CA LYS A 849 10.81 37.97 20.15
C LYS A 849 12.13 38.58 19.69
N VAL A 850 12.13 39.89 19.52
CA VAL A 850 13.34 40.69 19.27
C VAL A 850 13.52 41.61 20.47
N HIS A 851 14.66 41.51 21.17
CA HIS A 851 14.90 42.24 22.43
C HIS A 851 13.77 42.08 23.48
N ASN A 852 13.23 40.86 23.62
CA ASN A 852 12.09 40.51 24.48
C ASN A 852 10.73 41.19 24.15
N ALA A 853 10.63 41.96 23.06
CA ALA A 853 9.35 42.45 22.55
C ALA A 853 8.79 41.49 21.48
N PRO A 854 7.45 41.30 21.40
CA PRO A 854 6.83 40.59 20.29
C PRO A 854 7.25 41.21 18.96
N TYR A 855 7.60 40.37 17.98
CA TYR A 855 8.02 40.80 16.66
C TYR A 855 7.37 39.92 15.60
N THR A 856 6.57 40.53 14.72
CA THR A 856 5.83 39.85 13.65
C THR A 856 6.36 40.27 12.30
N SER A 857 6.87 39.30 11.53
CA SER A 857 7.33 39.50 10.15
C SER A 857 6.50 38.66 9.18
N LEU A 858 6.25 39.21 7.99
CA LEU A 858 5.60 38.53 6.86
C LEU A 858 6.58 38.46 5.69
N HIS A 859 6.92 37.24 5.28
CA HIS A 859 7.79 36.99 4.13
C HIS A 859 6.96 36.38 2.99
N ILE A 860 7.12 36.95 1.80
CA ILE A 860 6.47 36.48 0.56
C ILE A 860 7.54 36.46 -0.52
N ASP A 861 7.72 35.32 -1.20
CA ASP A 861 8.71 35.16 -2.25
C ASP A 861 8.27 34.09 -3.25
N ASN A 862 8.13 34.45 -4.54
CA ASN A 862 7.79 33.50 -5.59
C ASN A 862 9.00 32.97 -6.37
N GLY A 863 10.21 33.37 -5.97
CA GLY A 863 11.49 32.96 -6.53
C GLY A 863 11.84 33.67 -7.85
N ALA A 864 13.14 33.75 -8.14
CA ALA A 864 13.74 34.36 -9.34
C ALA A 864 13.47 33.58 -10.64
N ARG A 865 12.20 33.38 -10.99
CA ARG A 865 11.77 32.70 -12.22
C ARG A 865 11.58 33.71 -13.35
N ASN A 866 11.95 33.34 -14.57
CA ASN A 866 11.61 34.11 -15.77
C ASN A 866 10.12 33.89 -16.09
N VAL A 867 9.26 34.76 -15.57
CA VAL A 867 7.81 34.67 -15.72
C VAL A 867 7.28 35.85 -16.52
N THR A 868 6.38 35.56 -17.48
CA THR A 868 5.70 36.60 -18.28
C THR A 868 4.33 36.95 -17.70
N GLN A 869 3.66 36.01 -17.02
CA GLN A 869 2.35 36.20 -16.39
C GLN A 869 2.26 35.41 -15.06
N ILE A 870 1.92 36.11 -13.99
CA ILE A 870 1.89 35.62 -12.61
C ILE A 870 0.61 36.10 -11.91
N GLU A 871 -0.02 35.22 -11.13
CA GLU A 871 -1.15 35.60 -10.28
C GLU A 871 -0.71 36.15 -8.92
N GLY A 872 -1.63 36.85 -8.25
CA GLY A 872 -1.36 37.54 -6.99
C GLY A 872 -1.21 36.63 -5.77
N THR A 873 -0.45 37.12 -4.78
CA THR A 873 -0.54 36.68 -3.38
C THR A 873 -1.59 37.54 -2.69
N TYR A 874 -2.57 36.91 -2.05
CA TYR A 874 -3.70 37.63 -1.47
C TYR A 874 -3.69 37.50 0.06
N LEU A 875 -3.63 38.65 0.73
CA LEU A 875 -3.82 38.73 2.17
C LEU A 875 -5.32 38.85 2.44
N LYS A 876 -5.83 37.87 3.18
CA LYS A 876 -7.20 37.84 3.70
C LYS A 876 -7.12 37.68 5.21
N GLN A 877 -7.68 38.65 5.93
CA GLN A 877 -7.94 38.63 7.36
C GLN A 877 -9.48 38.55 7.53
N GLY A 878 -9.96 38.05 8.68
CA GLY A 878 -11.42 37.97 8.92
C GLY A 878 -12.11 39.34 8.90
N ASP A 879 -13.43 39.36 9.10
CA ASP A 879 -14.36 40.49 8.87
C ASP A 879 -14.07 41.84 9.59
N ASN A 880 -12.94 42.01 10.29
CA ASN A 880 -12.47 43.29 10.81
C ASN A 880 -10.96 43.30 11.09
N GLY A 881 -10.27 44.32 10.59
CA GLY A 881 -9.26 45.04 11.36
C GLY A 881 -7.82 44.85 10.91
N ASP A 882 -7.32 45.85 10.19
CA ASP A 882 -5.91 46.27 10.09
C ASP A 882 -4.82 45.21 10.26
N VAL A 883 -4.09 44.94 9.18
CA VAL A 883 -2.84 44.17 9.23
C VAL A 883 -1.74 45.08 9.76
N THR A 884 -1.14 44.73 10.90
CA THR A 884 0.05 45.42 11.43
C THR A 884 1.22 44.44 11.54
N LEU A 885 2.35 44.82 10.93
CA LEU A 885 3.57 44.02 10.84
C LEU A 885 4.75 44.87 11.31
N ASP A 886 5.69 44.24 12.01
CA ASP A 886 6.98 44.86 12.32
C ASP A 886 7.88 44.86 11.10
N GLU A 887 7.80 43.83 10.27
CA GLU A 887 8.51 43.74 8.99
C GLU A 887 7.65 43.09 7.89
N LEU A 888 7.67 43.70 6.71
CA LEU A 888 7.12 43.13 5.47
C LEU A 888 8.27 42.89 4.48
N HIS A 889 8.57 41.63 4.19
CA HIS A 889 9.61 41.21 3.26
C HIS A 889 9.02 40.67 1.95
N LEU A 890 9.26 41.35 0.83
CA LEU A 890 8.80 40.98 -0.51
C LEU A 890 9.97 40.60 -1.41
N GLY A 891 10.09 39.30 -1.69
CA GLY A 891 11.09 38.71 -2.58
C GLY A 891 10.73 38.77 -4.06
N ASP A 892 11.27 37.83 -4.83
CA ASP A 892 11.21 37.87 -6.28
C ASP A 892 9.81 37.55 -6.81
N ASN A 893 9.42 38.26 -7.87
CA ASN A 893 8.16 38.08 -8.59
C ASN A 893 6.92 38.03 -7.67
N VAL A 894 6.83 38.90 -6.68
CA VAL A 894 5.65 38.98 -5.82
C VAL A 894 4.66 40.00 -6.38
N TYR A 895 3.39 39.62 -6.49
CA TYR A 895 2.30 40.56 -6.77
C TYR A 895 1.31 40.55 -5.62
N LEU A 896 1.45 41.52 -4.71
CA LEU A 896 0.72 41.54 -3.44
C LEU A 896 -0.63 42.25 -3.59
N HIS A 897 -1.71 41.58 -3.18
CA HIS A 897 -3.04 42.14 -3.05
C HIS A 897 -3.57 41.99 -1.63
N VAL A 898 -4.34 42.98 -1.16
CA VAL A 898 -5.14 42.89 0.07
C VAL A 898 -6.61 42.88 -0.34
N ILE A 899 -7.37 41.86 0.09
CA ILE A 899 -8.75 41.65 -0.39
C ILE A 899 -9.78 42.41 0.44
N ASP A 900 -9.50 42.63 1.72
CA ASP A 900 -10.51 43.08 2.67
C ASP A 900 -10.89 44.55 2.43
N SER A 901 -12.20 44.83 2.42
CA SER A 901 -12.75 46.17 2.29
C SER A 901 -12.36 47.02 3.51
N ASP A 902 -12.00 48.27 3.28
CA ASP A 902 -11.66 49.26 4.32
C ASP A 902 -10.52 48.84 5.27
N THR A 903 -9.51 48.15 4.75
CA THR A 903 -8.41 47.60 5.55
C THR A 903 -7.18 48.52 5.53
N LYS A 904 -6.49 48.63 6.67
CA LYS A 904 -5.15 49.22 6.75
C LYS A 904 -4.07 48.15 6.76
N LEU A 905 -3.07 48.26 5.90
CA LEU A 905 -1.84 47.46 5.98
C LEU A 905 -0.70 48.36 6.47
N THR A 906 -0.26 48.15 7.71
CA THR A 906 0.84 48.88 8.35
C THR A 906 2.08 47.99 8.46
N ALA A 907 3.16 48.35 7.79
CA ALA A 907 4.48 47.74 7.95
C ALA A 907 5.44 48.74 8.61
N HIS A 908 5.94 48.44 9.81
CA HIS A 908 6.91 49.32 10.47
C HIS A 908 8.25 49.36 9.72
N SER A 909 8.61 48.26 9.04
CA SER A 909 9.77 48.13 8.15
C SER A 909 9.36 47.46 6.84
N LEU A 910 9.59 48.10 5.69
CA LEU A 910 9.38 47.50 4.36
C LEU A 910 10.71 47.12 3.71
N ASN A 911 10.87 45.83 3.41
CA ASN A 911 11.99 45.30 2.64
C ASN A 911 11.46 44.65 1.36
N CYS A 912 11.85 45.16 0.19
CA CYS A 912 11.35 44.63 -1.07
C CYS A 912 12.39 44.68 -2.19
N VAL A 913 12.28 43.77 -3.16
CA VAL A 913 13.11 43.73 -4.36
C VAL A 913 12.41 44.35 -5.58
N GLY A 914 13.18 44.67 -6.62
CA GLY A 914 12.70 45.42 -7.79
C GLY A 914 11.65 44.72 -8.67
N SER A 915 11.50 43.40 -8.55
CA SER A 915 10.46 42.63 -9.25
C SER A 915 9.13 42.55 -8.50
N ALA A 916 9.07 43.00 -7.23
CA ALA A 916 7.85 42.96 -6.45
C ALA A 916 6.94 44.16 -6.80
N ILE A 917 5.63 43.90 -6.78
CA ILE A 917 4.58 44.88 -7.04
C ILE A 917 3.58 44.84 -5.87
N ILE A 918 3.28 46.00 -5.30
CA ILE A 918 2.25 46.18 -4.26
C ILE A 918 1.02 46.80 -4.91
N HIS A 919 -0.09 46.05 -4.94
CA HIS A 919 -1.38 46.54 -5.41
C HIS A 919 -2.15 47.20 -4.28
N VAL A 920 -2.44 48.49 -4.43
CA VAL A 920 -3.24 49.28 -3.48
C VAL A 920 -4.60 49.52 -4.08
N SER A 921 -5.60 48.75 -3.61
CA SER A 921 -6.98 48.87 -4.05
C SER A 921 -7.65 50.13 -3.52
N ASP A 922 -8.81 50.47 -4.09
CA ASP A 922 -9.61 51.64 -3.72
C ASP A 922 -9.97 51.74 -2.22
N SER A 923 -9.96 50.62 -1.51
CA SER A 923 -10.32 50.53 -0.09
C SER A 923 -9.13 50.23 0.83
N LEU A 924 -7.90 50.24 0.32
CA LEU A 924 -6.69 49.92 1.09
C LEU A 924 -5.94 51.19 1.53
N ILE A 925 -5.62 51.26 2.82
CA ILE A 925 -4.64 52.21 3.36
C ILE A 925 -3.32 51.49 3.61
N PHE A 926 -2.34 51.67 2.73
CA PHE A 926 -1.00 51.13 2.91
C PHE A 926 -0.11 52.14 3.65
N THR A 927 0.48 51.71 4.76
CA THR A 927 1.40 52.52 5.58
C THR A 927 2.71 51.78 5.72
N ALA A 928 3.84 52.40 5.34
CA ALA A 928 5.16 51.81 5.53
C ALA A 928 6.19 52.83 6.00
N ASP A 929 7.12 52.40 6.86
CA ASP A 929 8.33 53.13 7.27
C ASP A 929 8.10 54.54 7.86
N THR A 930 6.90 54.91 8.29
CA THR A 930 6.54 56.29 8.65
C THR A 930 7.32 56.88 9.83
N SER A 931 8.07 56.07 10.57
CA SER A 931 9.03 56.50 11.59
C SER A 931 10.33 57.10 11.01
N LEU A 932 10.61 56.87 9.72
CA LEU A 932 11.79 57.37 9.03
C LEU A 932 11.55 58.78 8.45
N THR A 933 12.64 59.53 8.26
CA THR A 933 12.61 60.85 7.58
C THR A 933 12.78 60.74 6.07
N ALA A 934 13.43 59.66 5.60
CA ALA A 934 13.64 59.37 4.20
C ALA A 934 13.75 57.85 3.95
N VAL A 935 13.25 57.36 2.82
CA VAL A 935 13.34 55.95 2.41
C VAL A 935 13.59 55.78 0.91
N THR A 936 14.25 54.70 0.51
CA THR A 936 14.40 54.27 -0.89
C THR A 936 13.69 52.94 -1.07
N ILE A 937 12.72 52.87 -1.99
CA ILE A 937 11.87 51.71 -2.18
C ILE A 937 12.17 51.07 -3.54
N PRO A 938 12.69 49.82 -3.57
CA PRO A 938 13.00 49.12 -4.82
C PRO A 938 11.79 48.59 -5.58
N CYS A 939 10.75 48.15 -4.88
CA CYS A 939 9.54 47.60 -5.48
C CYS A 939 8.68 48.67 -6.18
N SER A 940 7.72 48.21 -6.98
CA SER A 940 6.76 49.07 -7.68
C SER A 940 5.40 49.09 -6.96
N PHE A 941 4.67 50.19 -7.09
CA PHE A 941 3.30 50.33 -6.61
C PHE A 941 2.32 50.41 -7.77
N GLU A 942 1.21 49.69 -7.65
CA GLU A 942 0.05 49.81 -8.53
C GLU A 942 -1.15 50.25 -7.70
N MET A 943 -1.47 51.54 -7.75
CA MET A 943 -2.57 52.13 -6.97
C MET A 943 -3.80 52.36 -7.84
N GLN A 944 -4.96 51.99 -7.29
CA GLN A 944 -6.28 52.38 -7.82
C GLN A 944 -6.68 53.78 -7.37
N GLN A 945 -7.80 54.29 -7.89
CA GLN A 945 -8.22 55.70 -7.79
C GLN A 945 -8.39 56.21 -6.35
N TYR A 946 -8.82 55.37 -5.43
CA TYR A 946 -9.14 55.77 -4.05
C TYR A 946 -8.21 55.16 -3.00
N GLY A 947 -7.26 54.31 -3.41
CA GLY A 947 -6.28 53.71 -2.50
C GLY A 947 -5.38 54.76 -1.87
N GLU A 948 -5.02 54.58 -0.60
CA GLU A 948 -4.17 55.52 0.14
C GLU A 948 -2.80 54.91 0.42
N VAL A 949 -1.72 55.66 0.15
CA VAL A 949 -0.36 55.31 0.55
C VAL A 949 0.20 56.38 1.49
N ARG A 950 0.69 55.94 2.66
CA ARG A 950 1.35 56.74 3.69
C ARG A 950 2.80 56.28 3.85
N LEU A 951 3.73 57.16 3.49
CA LEU A 951 5.18 56.90 3.52
C LEU A 951 5.89 58.06 4.24
N PRO A 952 7.19 57.92 4.56
CA PRO A 952 8.02 59.00 5.08
C PRO A 952 7.93 60.32 4.29
N PRO A 953 8.30 61.46 4.92
CA PRO A 953 8.34 62.75 4.24
C PRO A 953 9.18 62.80 2.97
N LYS A 954 10.25 61.98 2.84
CA LYS A 954 11.09 61.92 1.64
C LYS A 954 11.16 60.49 1.09
N VAL A 955 10.75 60.27 -0.16
CA VAL A 955 10.74 58.93 -0.76
C VAL A 955 11.47 58.93 -2.10
N THR A 956 12.31 57.91 -2.33
CA THR A 956 12.90 57.61 -3.64
C THR A 956 12.36 56.28 -4.16
N PHE A 957 11.69 56.28 -5.31
CA PHE A 957 11.21 55.06 -5.95
C PHE A 957 12.22 54.57 -7.00
N LEU A 958 12.63 53.30 -6.93
CA LEU A 958 13.47 52.63 -7.94
C LEU A 958 12.72 51.61 -8.79
N GLY A 959 11.47 51.31 -8.44
CA GLY A 959 10.62 50.39 -9.21
C GLY A 959 10.36 50.90 -10.63
N LYS A 960 10.43 50.00 -11.63
CA LYS A 960 10.40 50.37 -13.05
C LYS A 960 9.03 50.79 -13.57
N ASN A 961 7.94 50.36 -12.92
CA ASN A 961 6.56 50.50 -13.40
C ASN A 961 5.62 50.91 -12.26
N ASN A 962 5.71 52.15 -11.79
CA ASN A 962 4.80 52.63 -10.75
C ASN A 962 3.57 53.32 -11.35
N VAL A 963 2.38 52.99 -10.84
CA VAL A 963 1.10 53.59 -11.22
C VAL A 963 0.46 54.19 -9.98
N PHE A 964 0.28 55.50 -9.97
CA PHE A 964 -0.29 56.25 -8.86
C PHE A 964 -1.63 56.87 -9.29
N ALA A 965 -2.73 56.18 -9.01
CA ALA A 965 -4.08 56.73 -9.19
C ALA A 965 -4.71 57.23 -7.88
N GLY A 966 -4.18 56.86 -6.72
CA GLY A 966 -4.81 57.13 -5.44
C GLY A 966 -4.27 58.34 -4.68
N ILE A 967 -4.56 58.38 -3.38
CA ILE A 967 -4.16 59.45 -2.46
C ILE A 967 -2.78 59.12 -1.89
N TYR A 968 -1.85 60.06 -2.05
CA TYR A 968 -0.55 60.02 -1.40
C TYR A 968 -0.51 61.07 -0.29
N LYS A 969 -0.36 60.64 0.97
CA LYS A 969 -0.44 61.51 2.16
C LYS A 969 0.90 61.60 2.89
N ASP A 970 1.17 62.77 3.47
CA ASP A 970 2.35 63.09 4.31
C ASP A 970 3.72 63.16 3.58
N GLY A 971 3.78 62.88 2.28
CA GLY A 971 5.00 63.02 1.49
C GLY A 971 5.33 64.46 1.12
N GLN A 972 6.43 64.96 1.69
CA GLN A 972 6.95 66.29 1.37
C GLN A 972 7.79 66.29 0.09
N ALA A 973 8.55 65.23 -0.20
CA ALA A 973 9.43 65.14 -1.36
C ALA A 973 9.39 63.75 -2.01
N ILE A 974 9.16 63.71 -3.33
CA ILE A 974 9.30 62.48 -4.13
C ILE A 974 10.47 62.61 -5.09
N LYS A 975 11.33 61.59 -5.13
CA LYS A 975 12.39 61.43 -6.14
C LYS A 975 12.11 60.17 -6.98
N GLN A 976 12.16 60.31 -8.30
CA GLN A 976 12.02 59.21 -9.26
C GLN A 976 13.31 58.98 -10.04
N ASN A 977 13.77 57.73 -10.06
CA ASN A 977 14.94 57.29 -10.82
C ASN A 977 14.49 56.21 -11.82
N ALA A 978 14.81 56.37 -13.11
CA ALA A 978 14.67 55.39 -14.21
C ALA A 978 13.42 54.48 -14.20
N GLY A 979 12.48 54.69 -15.13
CA GLY A 979 11.27 53.87 -15.27
C GLY A 979 10.14 54.61 -15.95
N ALA A 980 8.99 53.95 -16.15
CA ALA A 980 7.75 54.57 -16.60
C ALA A 980 6.80 54.73 -15.42
N TYR A 981 6.36 55.96 -15.17
CA TYR A 981 5.47 56.32 -14.08
C TYR A 981 4.17 56.85 -14.66
N ARG A 982 3.02 56.43 -14.12
CA ARG A 982 1.72 56.93 -14.56
C ARG A 982 0.93 57.53 -13.41
N PHE A 983 0.44 58.76 -13.60
CA PHE A 983 -0.42 59.44 -12.64
C PHE A 983 -1.79 59.69 -13.26
N ARG A 984 -2.87 59.24 -12.60
CA ARG A 984 -4.25 59.37 -13.11
C ARG A 984 -5.08 60.45 -12.42
N TYR A 985 -4.66 60.92 -11.24
CA TYR A 985 -5.39 61.91 -10.42
C TYR A 985 -4.44 62.93 -9.78
N ALA A 986 -4.99 63.92 -9.07
CA ALA A 986 -4.24 65.04 -8.50
C ALA A 986 -3.23 64.57 -7.44
N LEU A 987 -1.95 64.87 -7.67
CA LEU A 987 -0.87 64.66 -6.72
C LEU A 987 -0.63 65.93 -5.91
N LEU A 988 -0.71 65.84 -4.58
CA LEU A 988 -0.39 66.93 -3.65
C LEU A 988 0.95 66.63 -2.96
N VAL A 989 2.06 67.09 -3.56
CA VAL A 989 3.40 66.96 -2.96
C VAL A 989 4.13 68.29 -3.00
N SER A 990 4.86 68.61 -1.93
CA SER A 990 5.56 69.91 -1.86
C SER A 990 6.73 69.98 -2.84
N SER A 991 7.48 68.89 -3.03
CA SER A 991 8.57 68.86 -4.01
C SER A 991 8.60 67.56 -4.80
N PHE A 992 8.87 67.66 -6.10
CA PHE A 992 8.96 66.51 -6.98
C PHE A 992 10.19 66.60 -7.88
N THR A 993 10.99 65.53 -7.92
CA THR A 993 12.26 65.48 -8.64
C THR A 993 12.32 64.25 -9.53
N ILE A 994 12.53 64.45 -10.84
CA ILE A 994 12.59 63.39 -11.86
C ILE A 994 14.02 63.34 -12.44
N LYS A 995 14.68 62.18 -12.35
CA LYS A 995 16.08 61.97 -12.80
C LYS A 995 16.24 60.71 -13.67
N ASP A 996 17.46 60.50 -14.14
CA ASP A 996 17.94 59.23 -14.71
C ASP A 996 17.09 58.66 -15.86
N HIS A 997 16.69 59.52 -16.81
CA HIS A 997 15.87 59.14 -17.97
C HIS A 997 14.45 58.66 -17.63
N ALA A 998 13.94 58.91 -16.42
CA ALA A 998 12.58 58.54 -16.06
C ALA A 998 11.54 59.23 -16.96
N LYS A 999 10.51 58.48 -17.35
CA LYS A 999 9.35 58.95 -18.11
C LYS A 999 8.14 58.99 -17.18
N VAL A 1000 7.51 60.15 -17.07
CA VAL A 1000 6.28 60.36 -16.28
C VAL A 1000 5.14 60.69 -17.24
N GLU A 1001 4.11 59.87 -17.24
CA GLU A 1001 2.90 60.03 -18.03
C GLU A 1001 1.76 60.49 -17.12
N PHE A 1002 1.16 61.64 -17.41
CA PHE A 1002 -0.07 62.10 -16.77
C PHE A 1002 -1.26 61.73 -17.64
N LEU A 1003 -2.24 61.05 -17.06
CA LEU A 1003 -3.43 60.53 -17.74
C LEU A 1003 -4.70 61.23 -17.21
N SER A 1004 -4.62 62.52 -16.90
CA SER A 1004 -5.69 63.29 -16.25
C SER A 1004 -5.80 64.69 -16.83
N ASP A 1005 -7.01 65.25 -16.84
CA ASP A 1005 -7.29 66.66 -17.13
C ASP A 1005 -7.20 67.56 -15.87
N LYS A 1006 -6.92 66.97 -14.70
CA LYS A 1006 -6.82 67.68 -13.42
C LYS A 1006 -5.51 68.46 -13.29
N THR A 1007 -5.54 69.51 -12.46
CA THR A 1007 -4.37 70.36 -12.17
C THR A 1007 -3.41 69.66 -11.20
N LEU A 1008 -2.13 69.59 -11.56
CA LEU A 1008 -1.06 69.10 -10.68
C LEU A 1008 -0.44 70.28 -9.93
N VAL A 1009 -0.34 70.21 -8.60
CA VAL A 1009 0.15 71.34 -7.78
C VAL A 1009 1.39 70.93 -6.98
N PHE A 1010 2.47 71.71 -7.11
CA PHE A 1010 3.76 71.50 -6.43
C PHE A 1010 4.25 72.80 -5.78
N ASP A 1011 5.00 72.75 -4.67
CA ASP A 1011 5.79 73.93 -4.28
C ASP A 1011 7.01 74.08 -5.20
N SER A 1012 7.69 72.97 -5.52
CA SER A 1012 8.87 72.96 -6.39
C SER A 1012 8.92 71.71 -7.26
N LEU A 1013 9.37 71.86 -8.50
CA LEU A 1013 9.48 70.79 -9.48
C LEU A 1013 10.87 70.82 -10.11
N GLU A 1014 11.56 69.67 -10.19
CA GLU A 1014 12.87 69.53 -10.80
C GLU A 1014 12.89 68.39 -11.83
N LEU A 1015 13.09 68.72 -13.10
CA LEU A 1015 13.27 67.77 -14.19
C LEU A 1015 14.74 67.82 -14.64
N HIS A 1016 15.47 66.72 -14.47
CA HIS A 1016 16.87 66.61 -14.90
C HIS A 1016 17.02 66.27 -16.39
N TYR A 1017 18.24 66.38 -16.92
CA TYR A 1017 18.60 66.04 -18.29
C TYR A 1017 18.05 64.66 -18.71
N ARG A 1018 17.35 64.61 -19.86
CA ARG A 1018 16.66 63.43 -20.43
C ARG A 1018 15.51 62.83 -19.61
N ALA A 1019 15.10 63.44 -18.49
CA ALA A 1019 13.79 63.14 -17.90
C ALA A 1019 12.68 63.61 -18.84
N VAL A 1020 11.58 62.85 -18.93
CA VAL A 1020 10.47 63.17 -19.83
C VAL A 1020 9.16 63.20 -19.05
N VAL A 1021 8.40 64.28 -19.17
CA VAL A 1021 7.00 64.37 -18.75
C VAL A 1021 6.13 64.43 -19.99
N VAL A 1022 5.09 63.59 -20.04
CA VAL A 1022 4.14 63.56 -21.16
C VAL A 1022 2.69 63.50 -20.68
N SER A 1023 1.79 63.92 -21.54
CA SER A 1023 0.36 63.61 -21.45
C SER A 1023 -0.13 63.15 -22.83
N LEU A 1024 -0.92 62.08 -22.86
CA LEU A 1024 -1.55 61.54 -24.07
C LEU A 1024 -3.03 61.98 -24.11
N ALA A 1025 -3.65 62.01 -25.28
CA ALA A 1025 -5.09 62.30 -25.38
C ALA A 1025 -5.89 61.28 -24.54
N VAL A 1026 -6.56 61.78 -23.49
CA VAL A 1026 -7.41 60.98 -22.60
C VAL A 1026 -8.86 61.17 -23.05
N GLU A 1027 -9.65 60.11 -23.19
CA GLU A 1027 -11.11 60.23 -23.22
C GLU A 1027 -11.54 60.87 -21.90
N ARG A 1028 -12.25 62.02 -21.95
CA ARG A 1028 -12.75 62.70 -20.73
C ARG A 1028 -13.44 61.65 -19.85
N ALA A 1029 -12.89 61.44 -18.64
CA ALA A 1029 -13.47 60.51 -17.69
C ALA A 1029 -14.89 60.98 -17.36
N THR A 1030 -15.87 60.10 -17.53
CA THR A 1030 -17.23 60.32 -17.06
C THR A 1030 -17.22 60.29 -15.53
N GLU A 1031 -17.30 61.47 -14.90
CA GLU A 1031 -17.44 61.59 -13.46
C GLU A 1031 -18.78 61.01 -12.97
N ARG A 1032 -18.79 60.37 -11.80
CA ARG A 1032 -20.03 60.12 -11.06
C ARG A 1032 -20.55 61.45 -10.49
N PRO A 1033 -21.87 61.67 -10.41
CA PRO A 1033 -22.42 62.85 -9.75
C PRO A 1033 -22.17 62.75 -8.24
N GLY A 1034 -21.35 63.64 -7.66
CA GLY A 1034 -21.25 63.71 -6.19
C GLY A 1034 -20.08 64.48 -5.58
N ASP A 1035 -18.93 64.62 -6.25
CA ASP A 1035 -17.75 65.23 -5.61
C ASP A 1035 -17.62 66.73 -5.91
N HIS A 1036 -18.11 67.54 -4.97
CA HIS A 1036 -17.84 68.97 -4.90
C HIS A 1036 -16.40 69.22 -4.44
N VAL A 1037 -15.48 69.41 -5.38
CA VAL A 1037 -14.21 70.09 -5.13
C VAL A 1037 -14.25 71.44 -5.86
N LEU A 1038 -13.98 72.51 -5.10
CA LEU A 1038 -13.95 73.93 -5.52
C LEU A 1038 -13.74 74.13 -7.03
N GLU A 1039 -14.85 74.41 -7.73
CA GLU A 1039 -14.80 75.01 -9.06
C GLU A 1039 -14.14 76.39 -8.95
N VAL A 1040 -12.87 76.49 -9.36
CA VAL A 1040 -12.40 77.73 -9.96
C VAL A 1040 -13.10 77.79 -11.31
N ALA A 1041 -14.06 78.70 -11.46
CA ALA A 1041 -14.89 78.89 -12.64
C ALA A 1041 -14.08 78.70 -13.94
N VAL A 1042 -14.24 77.53 -14.56
CA VAL A 1042 -13.72 77.27 -15.91
C VAL A 1042 -14.72 77.91 -16.86
N LEU A 1043 -14.32 79.00 -17.51
CA LEU A 1043 -15.11 79.60 -18.59
C LEU A 1043 -15.32 78.53 -19.69
N PRO A 1044 -16.53 78.37 -20.26
CA PRO A 1044 -16.91 77.20 -21.06
C PRO A 1044 -16.34 77.18 -22.49
N THR A 1045 -15.25 77.91 -22.75
CA THR A 1045 -14.83 78.23 -24.11
C THR A 1045 -13.32 78.15 -24.30
N ASP A 1046 -12.90 77.32 -25.26
CA ASP A 1046 -11.51 76.98 -25.59
C ASP A 1046 -10.84 78.09 -26.42
N PHE A 1047 -9.91 78.83 -25.82
CA PHE A 1047 -9.30 80.03 -26.43
C PHE A 1047 -7.78 80.10 -26.31
N THR A 1048 -7.13 80.94 -27.10
CA THR A 1048 -5.68 81.17 -27.06
C THR A 1048 -5.16 81.58 -25.67
N ARG A 1049 -5.96 82.30 -24.85
CA ARG A 1049 -5.60 82.70 -23.48
C ARG A 1049 -6.03 81.70 -22.40
N SER A 1050 -6.91 80.76 -22.72
CA SER A 1050 -7.41 79.73 -21.82
C SER A 1050 -7.74 78.46 -22.61
N PRO A 1051 -6.72 77.74 -23.11
CA PRO A 1051 -6.95 76.54 -23.91
C PRO A 1051 -7.36 75.38 -23.00
N LEU A 1052 -8.39 74.64 -23.39
CA LEU A 1052 -9.03 73.61 -22.57
C LEU A 1052 -9.12 72.24 -23.26
N ASP A 1053 -9.02 72.19 -24.60
CA ASP A 1053 -9.15 70.91 -25.32
C ASP A 1053 -7.79 70.30 -25.69
N SER A 1054 -7.72 68.97 -25.66
CA SER A 1054 -6.62 68.16 -26.18
C SER A 1054 -6.58 68.15 -27.72
N GLY A 1055 -5.45 67.71 -28.29
CA GLY A 1055 -5.28 67.60 -29.74
C GLY A 1055 -6.18 66.51 -30.33
N SER A 1056 -6.70 66.75 -31.54
CA SER A 1056 -7.48 65.76 -32.28
C SER A 1056 -6.60 64.69 -32.94
N GLY A 1057 -7.14 63.48 -33.11
CA GLY A 1057 -6.48 62.42 -33.87
C GLY A 1057 -6.46 62.71 -35.38
N GLY A 1058 -5.42 62.21 -36.07
CA GLY A 1058 -5.30 62.24 -37.51
C GLY A 1058 -6.23 61.23 -38.19
N GLY A 1059 -6.62 61.51 -39.43
CA GLY A 1059 -7.46 60.60 -40.22
C GLY A 1059 -6.77 59.26 -40.53
N ASN A 1060 -7.51 58.15 -40.43
CA ASN A 1060 -7.03 56.83 -40.82
C ASN A 1060 -6.90 56.72 -42.35
N GLY A 1061 -5.87 56.03 -42.81
CA GLY A 1061 -5.71 55.61 -44.21
C GLY A 1061 -6.36 54.24 -44.44
N THR A 1062 -6.36 53.77 -45.68
CA THR A 1062 -7.03 52.50 -46.09
C THR A 1062 -6.50 51.26 -45.36
N ASN A 1063 -5.21 51.24 -44.99
CA ASN A 1063 -4.56 50.14 -44.25
C ASN A 1063 -3.61 50.66 -43.15
N SER A 1064 -3.84 51.87 -42.63
CA SER A 1064 -2.94 52.51 -41.68
C SER A 1064 -3.68 53.42 -40.71
N VAL A 1065 -3.20 53.47 -39.47
CA VAL A 1065 -3.84 54.24 -38.39
C VAL A 1065 -3.27 55.66 -38.38
N GLY A 1066 -4.15 56.66 -38.33
CA GLY A 1066 -3.82 58.06 -38.12
C GLY A 1066 -3.13 58.28 -36.77
N GLY A 1067 -2.31 59.31 -36.69
CA GLY A 1067 -1.61 59.63 -35.45
C GLY A 1067 -2.58 60.06 -34.35
N ALA A 1068 -2.39 59.57 -33.13
CA ALA A 1068 -3.15 60.05 -31.97
C ALA A 1068 -2.88 61.54 -31.71
N GLY A 1069 -3.91 62.30 -31.31
CA GLY A 1069 -3.74 63.68 -30.90
C GLY A 1069 -2.94 63.81 -29.59
N GLY A 1070 -2.31 64.95 -29.39
CA GLY A 1070 -1.55 65.29 -28.19
C GLY A 1070 -2.46 65.50 -26.97
N GLY A 1071 -1.96 65.20 -25.77
CA GLY A 1071 -2.75 65.26 -24.54
C GLY A 1071 -3.01 66.67 -24.00
N PHE A 1072 -3.67 66.73 -22.84
CA PHE A 1072 -3.83 67.93 -22.04
C PHE A 1072 -3.00 67.82 -20.76
N LEU A 1073 -2.23 68.85 -20.42
CA LEU A 1073 -1.38 68.88 -19.23
C LEU A 1073 -1.51 70.21 -18.50
N ASN A 1074 -1.92 70.18 -17.22
CA ASN A 1074 -2.07 71.37 -16.40
C ASN A 1074 -1.23 71.27 -15.12
N ILE A 1075 -0.18 72.10 -15.01
CA ILE A 1075 0.78 72.09 -13.90
C ILE A 1075 0.84 73.46 -13.24
N THR A 1076 0.75 73.48 -11.91
CA THR A 1076 0.97 74.65 -11.05
C THR A 1076 2.17 74.41 -10.13
N VAL A 1077 3.20 75.26 -10.17
CA VAL A 1077 4.38 75.20 -9.30
C VAL A 1077 4.55 76.50 -8.52
N LEU A 1078 4.23 76.49 -7.22
CA LEU A 1078 4.12 77.72 -6.40
C LEU A 1078 5.44 78.50 -6.27
N LYS A 1079 6.60 77.83 -6.17
CA LYS A 1079 7.91 78.46 -5.97
C LYS A 1079 8.77 78.41 -7.23
N THR A 1080 9.38 77.26 -7.55
CA THR A 1080 10.36 77.17 -8.65
C THR A 1080 10.21 75.87 -9.43
N PHE A 1081 10.15 75.98 -10.76
CA PHE A 1081 10.27 74.86 -11.69
C PHE A 1081 11.64 74.93 -12.38
N ASN A 1082 12.51 73.96 -12.08
CA ASN A 1082 13.78 73.72 -12.78
C ASN A 1082 13.59 72.69 -13.89
N LEU A 1083 13.64 73.12 -15.15
CA LEU A 1083 13.42 72.28 -16.32
C LEU A 1083 14.71 72.12 -17.12
N GLU A 1084 15.39 70.99 -16.96
CA GLU A 1084 16.53 70.54 -17.79
C GLU A 1084 16.16 69.36 -18.71
N GLY A 1085 15.03 68.71 -18.45
CA GLY A 1085 14.45 67.62 -19.24
C GLY A 1085 13.45 68.09 -20.30
N THR A 1086 12.55 67.20 -20.72
CA THR A 1086 11.50 67.50 -21.71
C THR A 1086 10.12 67.36 -21.09
N VAL A 1087 9.24 68.34 -21.31
CA VAL A 1087 7.79 68.20 -21.14
C VAL A 1087 7.18 68.27 -22.53
N HIS A 1088 6.42 67.26 -22.95
CA HIS A 1088 5.74 67.33 -24.25
C HIS A 1088 4.35 66.70 -24.28
N VAL A 1089 3.45 67.31 -25.06
CA VAL A 1089 2.10 66.82 -25.36
C VAL A 1089 1.91 66.76 -26.87
N ASP A 1090 2.93 66.29 -27.58
CA ASP A 1090 2.94 66.29 -29.04
C ASP A 1090 1.93 65.28 -29.61
N GLY A 1091 1.39 65.59 -30.79
CA GLY A 1091 0.62 64.64 -31.57
C GLY A 1091 1.51 63.53 -32.14
N ALA A 1092 1.00 62.30 -32.15
CA ALA A 1092 1.72 61.15 -32.69
C ALA A 1092 1.74 61.17 -34.22
N ASN A 1093 2.74 60.51 -34.80
CA ASN A 1093 2.84 60.36 -36.26
C ASN A 1093 1.82 59.32 -36.78
N GLY A 1094 1.31 59.54 -37.99
CA GLY A 1094 0.56 58.53 -38.74
C GLY A 1094 1.45 57.35 -39.15
N THR A 1095 0.91 56.14 -39.12
CA THR A 1095 1.70 54.90 -39.22
C THR A 1095 1.87 54.35 -40.64
N GLY A 1096 1.25 54.94 -41.66
CA GLY A 1096 1.34 54.41 -43.03
C GLY A 1096 0.97 55.40 -44.15
N ALA A 1097 0.73 54.87 -45.36
CA ALA A 1097 0.41 55.67 -46.52
C ALA A 1097 -0.98 56.32 -46.37
N PHE A 1098 -1.07 57.64 -46.61
CA PHE A 1098 -2.30 58.44 -46.49
C PHE A 1098 -2.89 58.57 -45.07
N SER A 1099 -2.20 58.11 -44.01
CA SER A 1099 -2.61 58.41 -42.64
C SER A 1099 -2.20 59.83 -42.23
N GLY A 1100 -3.12 60.60 -41.65
CA GLY A 1100 -2.84 61.93 -41.11
C GLY A 1100 -2.08 61.88 -39.79
N GLY A 1101 -1.27 62.90 -39.49
CA GLY A 1101 -0.63 63.08 -38.19
C GLY A 1101 -1.60 63.65 -37.15
N GLY A 1102 -1.44 63.30 -35.88
CA GLY A 1102 -2.27 63.84 -34.81
C GLY A 1102 -1.93 65.29 -34.47
N SER A 1103 -2.90 66.11 -34.10
CA SER A 1103 -2.66 67.50 -33.70
C SER A 1103 -1.94 67.57 -32.35
N GLY A 1104 -1.08 68.57 -32.15
CA GLY A 1104 -0.43 68.84 -30.87
C GLY A 1104 -1.45 69.17 -29.77
N GLY A 1105 -1.09 68.84 -28.53
CA GLY A 1105 -1.96 68.96 -27.36
C GLY A 1105 -1.96 70.34 -26.71
N THR A 1106 -2.45 70.40 -25.47
CA THR A 1106 -2.52 71.64 -24.68
C THR A 1106 -1.68 71.54 -23.41
N VAL A 1107 -0.83 72.53 -23.14
CA VAL A 1107 -0.07 72.67 -21.88
C VAL A 1107 -0.47 73.96 -21.17
N LEU A 1108 -0.93 73.85 -19.93
CA LEU A 1108 -1.13 74.96 -19.00
C LEU A 1108 -0.08 74.88 -17.90
N LEU A 1109 0.74 75.92 -17.76
CA LEU A 1109 1.79 75.97 -16.76
C LEU A 1109 1.68 77.27 -15.95
N THR A 1110 1.43 77.17 -14.65
CA THR A 1110 1.39 78.32 -13.72
C THR A 1110 2.52 78.18 -12.73
N VAL A 1111 3.60 78.96 -12.82
CA VAL A 1111 4.76 78.79 -11.94
C VAL A 1111 5.27 80.08 -11.33
N GLY A 1112 5.79 80.02 -10.11
CA GLY A 1112 6.45 81.17 -9.47
C GLY A 1112 7.65 81.65 -10.29
N ARG A 1113 8.64 80.77 -10.47
CA ARG A 1113 9.84 81.00 -11.31
C ARG A 1113 10.15 79.78 -12.17
N LEU A 1114 10.26 79.96 -13.49
CA LEU A 1114 10.73 78.94 -14.44
C LEU A 1114 12.22 79.16 -14.75
N LYS A 1115 13.06 78.14 -14.61
CA LYS A 1115 14.51 78.19 -14.92
C LYS A 1115 14.98 76.88 -15.58
N GLY A 1116 16.12 76.94 -16.27
CA GLY A 1116 16.78 75.79 -16.90
C GLY A 1116 16.88 75.88 -18.43
N HIS A 1117 17.38 74.80 -19.05
CA HIS A 1117 17.67 74.71 -20.50
C HIS A 1117 16.89 73.58 -21.23
N GLY A 1118 15.89 72.98 -20.59
CA GLY A 1118 15.11 71.88 -21.12
C GLY A 1118 14.13 72.27 -22.24
N ARG A 1119 13.22 71.36 -22.61
CA ARG A 1119 12.25 71.55 -23.71
C ARG A 1119 10.81 71.47 -23.23
N LEU A 1120 9.95 72.40 -23.67
CA LEU A 1120 8.49 72.36 -23.60
C LEU A 1120 7.93 72.24 -25.02
N SER A 1121 7.12 71.21 -25.31
CA SER A 1121 6.65 70.96 -26.68
C SER A 1121 5.16 70.57 -26.74
N CYS A 1122 4.43 71.13 -27.71
CA CYS A 1122 3.09 70.68 -28.09
C CYS A 1122 2.98 70.64 -29.62
N ASP A 1123 3.93 69.98 -30.27
CA ASP A 1123 4.06 69.88 -31.71
C ASP A 1123 3.02 68.91 -32.30
N GLY A 1124 2.59 69.12 -33.54
CA GLY A 1124 1.76 68.19 -34.29
C GLY A 1124 2.57 67.05 -34.90
N GLY A 1125 1.94 65.89 -35.02
CA GLY A 1125 2.53 64.67 -35.56
C GLY A 1125 2.67 64.70 -37.08
N GLN A 1126 3.63 63.95 -37.57
CA GLN A 1126 3.91 63.78 -39.00
C GLN A 1126 2.89 62.82 -39.64
N GLY A 1127 2.44 63.07 -40.87
CA GLY A 1127 1.52 62.16 -41.55
C GLY A 1127 1.46 62.31 -43.07
N LYS A 1128 1.62 61.19 -43.79
CA LYS A 1128 1.59 61.16 -45.27
C LYS A 1128 0.23 61.55 -45.88
N GLY A 1129 -0.84 61.52 -45.08
CA GLY A 1129 -2.16 62.05 -45.46
C GLY A 1129 -2.37 63.54 -45.13
N GLY A 1130 -1.37 64.19 -44.53
CA GLY A 1130 -1.41 65.55 -43.97
C GLY A 1130 -0.86 65.56 -42.54
N GLY A 1131 0.02 66.50 -42.22
CA GLY A 1131 0.56 66.68 -40.86
C GLY A 1131 -0.52 67.18 -39.89
N GLY A 1132 -0.35 66.91 -38.59
CA GLY A 1132 -1.22 67.43 -37.54
C GLY A 1132 -0.86 68.86 -37.16
N SER A 1133 -1.81 69.73 -36.82
CA SER A 1133 -1.51 71.12 -36.43
C SER A 1133 -0.74 71.20 -35.11
N GLY A 1134 0.01 72.28 -34.89
CA GLY A 1134 0.62 72.55 -33.59
C GLY A 1134 -0.42 72.82 -32.50
N GLY A 1135 -0.05 72.57 -31.25
CA GLY A 1135 -0.91 72.64 -30.08
C GLY A 1135 -0.99 74.03 -29.41
N ARG A 1136 -1.37 74.07 -28.14
CA ARG A 1136 -1.57 75.34 -27.40
C ARG A 1136 -0.84 75.31 -26.08
N LEU A 1137 -0.06 76.35 -25.78
CA LEU A 1137 0.75 76.41 -24.57
C LEU A 1137 0.53 77.74 -23.86
N ARG A 1138 0.11 77.68 -22.58
CA ARG A 1138 -0.03 78.84 -21.69
C ARG A 1138 1.00 78.79 -20.57
N LEU A 1139 1.81 79.84 -20.44
CA LEU A 1139 2.72 80.05 -19.32
C LEU A 1139 2.29 81.26 -18.48
N TRP A 1140 2.01 81.04 -17.20
CA TRP A 1140 1.81 82.09 -16.20
C TRP A 1140 2.96 82.09 -15.20
N LEU A 1141 3.71 83.18 -15.15
CA LEU A 1141 4.88 83.34 -14.29
C LEU A 1141 4.69 84.43 -13.23
N GLY A 1142 4.98 84.11 -11.98
CA GLY A 1142 5.04 85.09 -10.89
C GLY A 1142 6.26 86.02 -10.96
N ASP A 1143 7.37 85.56 -11.53
CA ASP A 1143 8.59 86.34 -11.78
C ASP A 1143 8.74 86.71 -13.26
N ARG A 1144 9.84 87.36 -13.63
CA ARG A 1144 10.18 87.66 -15.04
C ARG A 1144 10.41 86.37 -15.84
N PHE A 1145 9.95 86.36 -17.09
CA PHE A 1145 10.28 85.29 -18.05
C PHE A 1145 11.76 85.32 -18.44
N GLU A 1146 12.54 84.35 -17.95
CA GLU A 1146 14.00 84.19 -18.17
C GLU A 1146 14.39 82.75 -18.57
N PHE A 1147 13.44 81.94 -19.05
CA PHE A 1147 13.71 80.56 -19.45
C PHE A 1147 14.56 80.51 -20.73
N ALA A 1148 15.69 79.79 -20.68
CA ALA A 1148 16.68 79.71 -21.76
C ALA A 1148 16.62 78.40 -22.55
N GLY A 1149 15.60 77.57 -22.30
CA GLY A 1149 15.33 76.33 -23.03
C GLY A 1149 14.41 76.52 -24.23
N ASP A 1150 14.06 75.39 -24.86
CA ASP A 1150 13.26 75.35 -26.08
C ASP A 1150 11.75 75.29 -25.76
N ILE A 1151 10.94 76.13 -26.41
CA ILE A 1151 9.47 76.08 -26.33
C ILE A 1151 8.92 75.97 -27.76
N THR A 1152 8.24 74.87 -28.09
CA THR A 1152 7.77 74.57 -29.45
C THR A 1152 6.28 74.22 -29.49
N ALA A 1153 5.62 74.65 -30.56
CA ALA A 1153 4.24 74.30 -30.90
C ALA A 1153 4.13 74.18 -32.42
N PHE A 1154 5.02 73.39 -33.04
CA PHE A 1154 5.12 73.30 -34.50
C PHE A 1154 3.99 72.46 -35.09
N GLY A 1155 3.58 72.76 -36.31
CA GLY A 1155 2.76 71.82 -37.07
C GLY A 1155 3.59 70.68 -37.65
N GLY A 1156 2.98 69.51 -37.75
CA GLY A 1156 3.52 68.33 -38.41
C GLY A 1156 3.64 68.50 -39.92
N ASP A 1157 4.54 67.74 -40.51
CA ASP A 1157 4.78 67.66 -41.96
C ASP A 1157 4.29 66.30 -42.48
N ASP A 1158 4.47 66.02 -43.77
CA ASP A 1158 4.11 64.74 -44.39
C ASP A 1158 5.07 63.58 -44.05
N GLY A 1159 6.14 63.87 -43.30
CA GLY A 1159 7.19 62.93 -42.91
C GLY A 1159 8.08 62.44 -44.06
N THR A 1160 7.94 62.98 -45.27
CA THR A 1160 8.72 62.56 -46.46
C THR A 1160 9.93 63.46 -46.72
N GLY A 1161 9.95 64.65 -46.12
CA GLY A 1161 10.96 65.68 -46.39
C GLY A 1161 10.77 66.40 -47.72
N ASP A 1162 9.66 66.14 -48.42
CA ASP A 1162 9.29 66.82 -49.65
C ASP A 1162 8.69 68.20 -49.34
N LEU A 1163 9.39 69.24 -49.81
CA LEU A 1163 9.04 70.63 -49.57
C LEU A 1163 7.80 71.10 -50.36
N SER A 1164 7.22 70.25 -51.21
CA SER A 1164 6.03 70.57 -52.02
C SER A 1164 4.70 70.35 -51.31
N HIS A 1165 4.69 69.61 -50.18
CA HIS A 1165 3.49 69.32 -49.40
C HIS A 1165 3.17 70.42 -48.36
N PHE A 1166 1.88 70.56 -48.01
CA PHE A 1166 1.44 71.54 -47.02
C PHE A 1166 1.76 71.05 -45.60
N LYS A 1167 2.60 71.81 -44.91
CA LYS A 1167 2.80 71.65 -43.48
C LYS A 1167 1.57 72.15 -42.71
N ALA A 1168 1.24 71.50 -41.61
CA ALA A 1168 0.17 71.99 -40.77
C ALA A 1168 0.57 73.30 -40.05
N GLY A 1169 -0.42 74.13 -39.73
CA GLY A 1169 -0.24 75.40 -39.05
C GLY A 1169 0.44 75.23 -37.69
N PRO A 1170 1.32 76.17 -37.30
CA PRO A 1170 1.87 76.16 -35.96
C PRO A 1170 0.77 76.49 -34.94
N GLY A 1171 0.98 76.04 -33.73
CA GLY A 1171 0.17 76.29 -32.57
C GLY A 1171 0.39 77.69 -31.99
N THR A 1172 -0.17 77.92 -30.79
CA THR A 1172 -0.05 79.20 -30.09
C THR A 1172 0.63 79.03 -28.73
N ILE A 1173 1.58 79.92 -28.43
CA ILE A 1173 2.27 79.98 -27.13
C ILE A 1173 1.96 81.34 -26.50
N TYR A 1174 1.17 81.36 -25.43
CA TYR A 1174 0.81 82.56 -24.68
C TYR A 1174 1.58 82.60 -23.35
N ILE A 1175 2.29 83.70 -23.09
CA ILE A 1175 3.13 83.87 -21.89
C ILE A 1175 2.68 85.14 -21.17
N GLN A 1176 2.43 85.03 -19.87
CA GLN A 1176 2.17 86.17 -19.01
C GLN A 1176 3.08 86.15 -17.78
N HIS A 1177 3.78 87.26 -17.49
CA HIS A 1177 4.83 87.32 -16.46
C HIS A 1177 4.93 88.69 -15.76
N GLY A 1178 5.48 88.76 -14.53
CA GLY A 1178 5.83 90.05 -13.89
C GLY A 1178 5.77 90.10 -12.35
N ARG A 1179 6.69 90.85 -11.73
CA ARG A 1179 6.95 90.86 -10.26
C ARG A 1179 5.86 91.45 -9.36
N ARG A 1180 4.78 92.04 -9.89
CA ARG A 1180 3.59 92.48 -9.14
C ARG A 1180 2.38 92.43 -10.08
N LEU A 1181 1.32 91.73 -9.68
CA LEU A 1181 0.12 91.42 -10.48
C LEU A 1181 -0.68 92.64 -10.98
N SER A 1182 -0.30 93.87 -10.62
CA SER A 1182 -1.05 95.07 -10.97
C SER A 1182 -0.92 95.49 -12.45
N GLN A 1183 0.13 95.05 -13.17
CA GLN A 1183 0.25 95.16 -14.64
C GLN A 1183 1.04 93.98 -15.22
N PRO A 1184 0.38 92.85 -15.57
CA PRO A 1184 1.06 91.69 -16.16
C PRO A 1184 1.59 91.99 -17.56
N GLN A 1185 2.77 91.49 -17.88
CA GLN A 1185 3.36 91.51 -19.22
C GLN A 1185 2.80 90.35 -20.02
N THR A 1186 2.22 90.59 -21.19
CA THR A 1186 1.66 89.53 -22.05
C THR A 1186 2.47 89.39 -23.34
N LYS A 1187 2.80 88.14 -23.71
CA LYS A 1187 3.46 87.79 -24.97
C LYS A 1187 2.67 86.71 -25.71
N LEU A 1188 2.64 86.79 -27.03
CA LEU A 1188 2.10 85.75 -27.91
C LEU A 1188 3.16 85.33 -28.91
N TRP A 1189 3.50 84.05 -28.93
CA TRP A 1189 4.44 83.46 -29.88
C TRP A 1189 3.70 82.47 -30.80
N ILE A 1190 3.87 82.65 -32.11
CA ILE A 1190 3.43 81.72 -33.15
C ILE A 1190 4.65 81.41 -33.99
N THR A 1191 5.21 80.23 -33.75
CA THR A 1191 6.50 79.83 -34.29
C THR A 1191 6.32 78.62 -35.18
N GLY A 1192 6.52 78.79 -36.49
CA GLY A 1192 6.68 77.70 -37.45
C GLY A 1192 8.14 77.24 -37.55
N ASN A 1193 8.33 76.02 -38.04
CA ASN A 1193 9.64 75.41 -38.32
C ASN A 1193 9.76 75.07 -39.81
N THR A 1194 9.33 75.98 -40.68
CA THR A 1194 9.56 75.85 -42.13
C THR A 1194 11.05 76.01 -42.42
N GLN A 1195 11.60 75.16 -43.29
CA GLN A 1195 13.05 75.16 -43.55
C GLN A 1195 13.45 76.02 -44.76
N ARG A 1196 12.51 76.39 -45.64
CA ARG A 1196 12.74 77.23 -46.83
C ARG A 1196 11.49 78.05 -47.18
N SER A 1197 11.69 79.17 -47.87
CA SER A 1197 10.62 80.07 -48.33
C SER A 1197 9.57 79.44 -49.27
N GLN A 1198 9.84 78.25 -49.83
CA GLN A 1198 8.94 77.54 -50.74
C GLN A 1198 7.97 76.57 -50.03
N GLN A 1199 8.22 76.23 -48.76
CA GLN A 1199 7.39 75.29 -48.00
C GLN A 1199 6.09 75.98 -47.56
N LYS A 1200 4.94 75.46 -47.98
CA LYS A 1200 3.62 76.03 -47.64
C LYS A 1200 3.15 75.53 -46.28
N GLN A 1201 2.51 76.40 -45.50
CA GLN A 1201 1.98 76.08 -44.17
C GLN A 1201 0.53 76.56 -44.04
N THR A 1202 -0.35 75.81 -43.34
CA THR A 1202 -1.73 76.24 -43.10
C THR A 1202 -1.83 77.32 -42.03
N ASN A 1203 -2.92 78.09 -42.04
CA ASN A 1203 -3.09 79.27 -41.16
C ASN A 1203 -3.31 78.89 -39.70
N THR A 1204 -2.75 79.67 -38.78
CA THR A 1204 -3.09 79.66 -37.35
C THR A 1204 -4.18 80.68 -37.08
N VAL A 1205 -5.25 80.29 -36.37
CA VAL A 1205 -6.33 81.20 -35.97
C VAL A 1205 -6.18 81.55 -34.49
N ILE A 1206 -6.26 82.85 -34.16
CA ILE A 1206 -6.30 83.36 -32.78
C ILE A 1206 -7.77 83.65 -32.44
N SER A 1207 -8.26 83.13 -31.32
CA SER A 1207 -9.65 83.27 -30.88
C SER A 1207 -9.76 83.76 -29.41
N GLY A 1208 -10.83 84.50 -29.10
CA GLY A 1208 -11.17 84.99 -27.75
C GLY A 1208 -12.61 85.50 -27.64
N THR A 1209 -13.19 85.52 -26.43
CA THR A 1209 -14.51 86.12 -26.14
C THR A 1209 -14.46 87.64 -26.16
N ASP A 1210 -15.35 88.26 -26.94
CA ASP A 1210 -15.72 89.69 -26.86
C ASP A 1210 -14.56 90.69 -26.92
N VAL A 1211 -13.56 90.41 -27.77
CA VAL A 1211 -12.52 91.39 -28.10
C VAL A 1211 -12.30 91.42 -29.60
N THR A 1212 -12.54 92.57 -30.23
CA THR A 1212 -12.12 92.85 -31.62
C THR A 1212 -10.63 93.15 -31.71
N ASP A 1213 -10.00 93.52 -30.57
CA ASP A 1213 -8.59 93.92 -30.49
C ASP A 1213 -7.80 93.04 -29.52
N PHE A 1214 -6.75 92.37 -30.00
CA PHE A 1214 -5.83 91.62 -29.14
C PHE A 1214 -4.61 92.47 -28.79
N GLU A 1215 -4.51 92.95 -27.55
CA GLU A 1215 -3.31 93.66 -27.07
C GLU A 1215 -2.31 92.69 -26.41
N PHE A 1216 -1.08 92.67 -26.93
CA PHE A 1216 0.07 91.97 -26.35
C PHE A 1216 1.26 92.92 -26.29
N ARG A 1217 2.07 92.83 -25.23
CA ARG A 1217 3.32 93.61 -25.14
C ARG A 1217 4.34 93.17 -26.19
N GLU A 1218 4.32 91.90 -26.55
CA GLU A 1218 5.21 91.29 -27.54
C GLU A 1218 4.45 90.24 -28.35
N VAL A 1219 4.52 90.34 -29.67
CA VAL A 1219 4.09 89.27 -30.58
C VAL A 1219 5.31 88.79 -31.35
N LYS A 1220 5.63 87.49 -31.26
CA LYS A 1220 6.75 86.87 -31.97
C LYS A 1220 6.22 85.92 -33.03
N LEU A 1221 6.45 86.26 -34.29
CA LEU A 1221 6.10 85.46 -35.47
C LEU A 1221 7.41 85.02 -36.13
N THR A 1222 7.65 83.71 -36.21
CA THR A 1222 8.90 83.18 -36.80
C THR A 1222 8.63 81.94 -37.62
N GLY A 1223 9.39 81.73 -38.71
CA GLY A 1223 9.26 80.55 -39.56
C GLY A 1223 7.93 80.46 -40.33
N MET A 1224 7.28 81.60 -40.60
CA MET A 1224 6.10 81.72 -41.44
C MET A 1224 6.48 82.55 -42.67
N TYR A 1225 6.39 81.96 -43.87
CA TYR A 1225 6.57 82.70 -45.12
C TYR A 1225 5.21 83.03 -45.73
N GLU A 1226 4.96 84.33 -45.95
CA GLU A 1226 3.72 84.88 -46.47
C GLU A 1226 3.31 84.29 -47.83
N ARG A 1227 2.00 84.08 -47.98
CA ARG A 1227 1.29 84.66 -49.12
C ARG A 1227 0.06 85.41 -48.64
#